data_AF-A0A8M1RNC2-F1
#
_entry.id   AF-A0A8M1RNC2-F1
#
_cell.length_a   1.000
_cell.length_b   1.000
_cell.length_c   1.000
_cell.angle_alpha   90.00
_cell.angle_beta   90.00
_cell.angle_gamma   90.00
#
_symmetry.space_group_name_H-M   'P 1'
#
loop_
_entity.id
_entity.type
_entity.pdbx_description
1 polymer ?
#
loop_
_entity_poly.entity_id
_entity_poly.type
_entity_poly.pdbx_seq_one_letter_code
_entity_poly.pdbx_strand_id
1 'polypeptide(L)'
;MESSEDWLKSSGLSVSDLLSLCTTDAPVSETGSGLSRQLQISSESLAQFEEQLYIAIETHHDRIKWLGQGSRKVFGVVSGSHVAVLVDSSDMNCSTDRLADLQKRLLALIEEQLRFKKQLYLLSFGSEVSSLWDEPKNTCPLRLQQCCAWVKHLQAGGGCDLLRALERALRRSELDTVLIILGSRPEQTVEVICDCLAQHPKISVHMVAYNCSSPAAIDTVKKMAAVSNGRYHLFSDALGVVDSSTDVDVLWTEIKAARDALAHIQSIQQGGDGDTAASVDSQISAGLSDLSLSELSPVHSALSAPLIFSPSDPAQQTSSDWLKKHGLKAQRLDLYQLLARNAYSPHETFVAVLGKTVSSTVHERLMVQVDWPDGSVKNLHVDPPSLHSYQKRLLRAVRVCERRVAWLNQTSSRMIWGSVCEQRVQVLLDMSGMNTHLQLHIQHALRTLLQEQMAGKHSFNVILFGSDVQSWQRKMFPATHENLQAVWQWFQTQECVGGRNTLSALRWALEDEPPADSALTDGVYLLTTGLPDQHMDSVTSYVSERCSTSNLNLHVCLFTEVKHTESQAETARALSDLAHAGHGRFIWTTETGVLESDDISVLIEEMQTAANYYQKSCELVDSLMQKSSSGGSGESSSSSIRPPTSSPKSKVPLPRPTTLSLARQERGQKSRPNSSKAETPAVHSKSAQRRVSVSQSVFFMEDGHLGFVFKSYPKPKSVRKSIASIKLPKHEGICSTKQWLKRFGIRNLHLDLHRLLSGPECRHQDTLVPSVQRRVSAKYCAIFPSIQINGAVKHLHLSPAELKQYISQTETLMLRYCQRLQWLLTGSRRMFGSVLEKEVCLLLDVSGSMASCFPELQKGLTLLIWDQLHANSVRFNMLAFSRGLCMWRPALVQSTEDQCVHAVQWLSQINTHGSSSTLTALQTACGLADGVGVYLISDGRSDCSHSLILTEMETLRREKSFTVHTIALNCSDRSSSDFLKRLAHKNGGRFHQAPESTDPDLIREQLSDPSSALNLPEFEGDDLKRLTEEIQKLRLFQKQAKAFRETVLESRKREGT
;
A
#
# COMPACT_ATOMS: atom_id res chain seq x y z
N MET A 1 10.96 9.98 29.92
CA MET A 1 11.07 10.23 28.47
C MET A 1 11.78 11.55 28.31
N GLU A 2 12.91 11.54 27.64
CA GLU A 2 13.74 12.73 27.38
C GLU A 2 13.26 13.42 26.10
N SER A 3 13.35 14.75 26.06
CA SER A 3 13.18 15.53 24.82
C SER A 3 14.29 15.18 23.82
N SER A 4 14.18 15.58 22.55
CA SER A 4 15.28 15.35 21.60
C SER A 4 16.54 16.13 22.00
N GLU A 5 16.38 17.33 22.56
CA GLU A 5 17.51 18.15 23.02
C GLU A 5 18.21 17.51 24.23
N ASP A 6 17.46 17.03 25.22
CA ASP A 6 18.03 16.30 26.37
C ASP A 6 18.70 14.99 25.93
N TRP A 7 18.10 14.30 24.96
CA TRP A 7 18.63 13.05 24.42
C TRP A 7 19.92 13.29 23.63
N LEU A 8 20.03 14.37 22.86
CA LEU A 8 21.28 14.74 22.18
C LEU A 8 22.38 15.04 23.20
N LYS A 9 22.07 15.83 24.24
CA LYS A 9 23.02 16.14 25.33
C LYS A 9 23.45 14.89 26.11
N SER A 10 22.55 13.94 26.34
CA SER A 10 22.86 12.71 27.09
C SER A 10 23.57 11.65 26.26
N SER A 11 23.32 11.62 24.95
CA SER A 11 23.93 10.66 24.02
C SER A 11 25.31 11.08 23.51
N GLY A 12 25.65 12.37 23.57
CA GLY A 12 26.91 12.90 23.03
C GLY A 12 26.99 12.77 21.51
N LEU A 13 25.83 12.71 20.83
CA LEU A 13 25.71 12.52 19.39
C LEU A 13 25.52 13.84 18.62
N SER A 14 25.63 14.99 19.29
CA SER A 14 25.64 16.26 18.56
C SER A 14 26.93 16.38 17.74
N VAL A 15 26.88 17.08 16.61
CA VAL A 15 28.08 17.27 15.77
C VAL A 15 29.21 17.94 16.57
N SER A 16 28.86 18.82 17.51
CA SER A 16 29.82 19.48 18.40
C SER A 16 30.50 18.51 19.36
N ASP A 17 29.74 17.58 19.96
CA ASP A 17 30.28 16.57 20.87
C ASP A 17 31.18 15.59 20.11
N LEU A 18 30.76 15.16 18.92
CA LEU A 18 31.54 14.27 18.05
C LEU A 18 32.84 14.93 17.60
N LEU A 19 32.81 16.22 17.25
CA LEU A 19 34.01 17.00 16.93
C LEU A 19 34.97 17.02 18.12
N SER A 20 34.47 17.29 19.33
CA SER A 20 35.31 17.37 20.52
C SER A 20 36.03 16.06 20.85
N LEU A 21 35.42 14.91 20.54
CA LEU A 21 36.02 13.58 20.74
C LEU A 21 37.18 13.29 19.79
N CYS A 22 37.24 13.96 18.64
CA CYS A 22 38.29 13.75 17.62
C CYS A 22 39.47 14.73 17.76
N THR A 23 39.38 15.67 18.70
CA THR A 23 40.39 16.71 18.93
C THR A 23 41.28 16.34 20.12
N THR A 24 42.60 16.34 19.93
CA THR A 24 43.55 16.14 21.03
C THR A 24 44.07 17.50 21.52
N ASP A 25 43.80 17.83 22.79
CA ASP A 25 44.41 18.98 23.45
C ASP A 25 45.91 18.71 23.68
N ALA A 26 46.79 19.28 22.86
CA ALA A 26 48.21 19.40 23.19
C ALA A 26 48.45 20.67 24.02
N PRO A 27 49.17 20.61 25.16
CA PRO A 27 49.38 21.78 26.02
C PRO A 27 50.28 22.81 25.35
N VAL A 28 49.74 24.01 25.13
CA VAL A 28 50.48 25.17 24.59
C VAL A 28 51.47 25.67 25.63
N SER A 29 52.76 25.65 25.27
CA SER A 29 53.81 26.37 26.00
C SER A 29 53.80 27.84 25.61
N GLU A 30 53.83 28.72 26.61
CA GLU A 30 53.72 30.18 26.49
C GLU A 30 54.87 30.81 25.68
N THR A 31 54.55 31.42 24.53
CA THR A 31 55.22 32.66 24.08
C THR A 31 54.30 33.44 23.16
N GLY A 32 53.80 34.58 23.67
CA GLY A 32 53.42 35.82 22.99
C GLY A 32 52.75 35.79 21.60
N SER A 33 51.58 36.46 21.53
CA SER A 33 50.87 36.96 20.34
C SER A 33 49.85 36.02 19.68
N GLY A 34 48.57 36.26 19.96
CA GLY A 34 47.43 35.88 19.11
C GLY A 34 46.96 34.44 19.26
N LEU A 35 45.89 34.23 20.03
CA LEU A 35 45.25 32.93 20.24
C LEU A 35 44.52 32.45 18.98
N SER A 36 45.17 31.62 18.16
CA SER A 36 44.52 30.75 17.17
C SER A 36 44.76 29.30 17.60
N ARG A 37 43.74 28.62 18.14
CA ARG A 37 43.80 27.19 18.46
C ARG A 37 43.90 26.41 17.14
N GLN A 38 45.10 25.94 16.78
CA GLN A 38 45.28 25.01 15.66
C GLN A 38 44.85 23.59 16.09
N LEU A 39 43.72 23.14 15.55
CA LEU A 39 43.11 21.83 15.79
C LEU A 39 43.80 20.73 14.96
N GLN A 40 44.89 20.13 15.43
CA GLN A 40 45.48 18.98 14.73
C GLN A 40 44.56 17.75 14.82
N ILE A 41 43.95 17.37 13.68
CA ILE A 41 43.16 16.14 13.54
C ILE A 41 43.94 15.19 12.64
N SER A 42 44.32 14.04 13.19
CA SER A 42 45.02 13.00 12.43
C SER A 42 44.09 12.36 11.39
N SER A 43 44.66 11.81 10.30
CA SER A 43 43.88 11.08 9.28
C SER A 43 43.06 9.91 9.86
N GLU A 44 43.60 9.19 10.87
CA GLU A 44 42.86 8.14 11.58
C GLU A 44 41.70 8.72 12.40
N SER A 45 41.92 9.84 13.10
CA SER A 45 40.87 10.53 13.84
C SER A 45 39.76 11.07 12.92
N LEU A 46 40.10 11.44 11.68
CA LEU A 46 39.16 11.96 10.69
C LEU A 46 38.28 10.83 10.11
N ALA A 47 38.86 9.66 9.84
CA ALA A 47 38.09 8.48 9.44
C ALA A 47 37.14 8.01 10.55
N GLN A 48 37.60 8.05 11.81
CA GLN A 48 36.76 7.74 12.96
C GLN A 48 35.63 8.78 13.13
N PHE A 49 35.92 10.06 12.94
CA PHE A 49 34.91 11.12 12.95
C PHE A 49 33.86 10.92 11.86
N GLU A 50 34.27 10.60 10.63
CA GLU A 50 33.40 10.29 9.50
C GLU A 50 32.45 9.11 9.83
N GLU A 51 32.99 8.02 10.39
CA GLU A 51 32.19 6.88 10.84
C GLU A 51 31.18 7.27 11.94
N GLN A 52 31.58 8.07 12.92
CA GLN A 52 30.69 8.54 13.98
C GLN A 52 29.58 9.46 13.44
N LEU A 53 29.85 10.31 12.45
CA LEU A 53 28.83 11.13 11.79
C LEU A 53 27.78 10.25 11.09
N TYR A 54 28.19 9.19 10.39
CA TYR A 54 27.25 8.24 9.77
C TYR A 54 26.37 7.55 10.83
N ILE A 55 26.97 7.06 11.92
CA ILE A 55 26.24 6.43 13.03
C ILE A 55 25.26 7.42 13.69
N ALA A 56 25.67 8.68 13.88
CA ALA A 56 24.83 9.72 14.46
C ALA A 56 23.63 10.03 13.55
N ILE A 57 23.85 10.16 12.24
CA ILE A 57 22.77 10.36 11.25
C ILE A 57 21.77 9.20 11.32
N GLU A 58 22.22 7.94 11.33
CA GLU A 58 21.33 6.78 11.45
C GLU A 58 20.54 6.82 12.77
N THR A 59 21.22 7.09 13.88
CA THR A 59 20.58 7.14 15.21
C THR A 59 19.56 8.28 15.30
N HIS A 60 19.83 9.44 14.68
CA HIS A 60 18.87 10.54 14.58
C HIS A 60 17.64 10.15 13.75
N HIS A 61 17.81 9.45 12.61
CA HIS A 61 16.68 8.94 11.83
C HIS A 61 15.84 7.92 12.63
N ASP A 62 16.48 7.03 13.39
CA ASP A 62 15.79 6.11 14.29
C ASP A 62 15.04 6.84 15.41
N ARG A 63 15.61 7.92 15.95
CA ARG A 63 14.94 8.79 16.92
C ARG A 63 13.72 9.48 16.32
N ILE A 64 13.82 10.02 15.10
CA ILE A 64 12.68 10.60 14.36
C ILE A 64 11.58 9.54 14.15
N LYS A 65 11.96 8.31 13.78
CA LYS A 65 11.03 7.19 13.64
C LYS A 65 10.37 6.79 14.96
N TRP A 66 11.06 6.93 16.09
CA TRP A 66 10.50 6.72 17.43
C TRP A 66 9.52 7.82 17.84
N LEU A 67 9.78 9.08 17.45
CA LEU A 67 8.85 10.21 17.61
C LEU A 67 7.60 10.03 16.75
N GLY A 68 7.71 9.39 15.58
CA GLY A 68 6.60 9.09 14.67
C GLY A 68 5.63 7.97 15.12
N GLN A 69 5.71 7.49 16.37
CA GLN A 69 4.91 6.37 16.89
C GLN A 69 3.99 6.77 18.05
N GLY A 70 2.81 6.15 18.13
CA GLY A 70 1.86 6.29 19.26
C GLY A 70 1.40 7.73 19.50
N SER A 71 1.26 8.09 20.77
CA SER A 71 0.93 9.44 21.25
C SER A 71 1.99 10.49 20.91
N ARG A 72 3.28 10.11 20.80
CA ARG A 72 4.38 11.04 20.45
C ARG A 72 4.22 11.61 19.04
N LYS A 73 3.66 10.81 18.13
CA LYS A 73 3.31 11.26 16.78
C LYS A 73 2.29 12.41 16.81
N VAL A 74 1.36 12.37 17.77
CA VAL A 74 0.21 13.29 17.82
C VAL A 74 0.49 14.51 18.68
N PHE A 75 1.12 14.32 19.84
CA PHE A 75 1.26 15.36 20.87
C PHE A 75 2.72 15.73 21.18
N GLY A 76 3.68 15.16 20.45
CA GLY A 76 5.11 15.29 20.77
C GLY A 76 5.48 14.56 22.06
N VAL A 77 6.71 14.77 22.53
CA VAL A 77 7.16 14.26 23.83
C VAL A 77 6.76 15.26 24.91
N VAL A 78 5.94 14.89 25.87
CA VAL A 78 5.56 15.77 26.98
C VAL A 78 6.68 15.80 28.02
N SER A 79 7.27 16.97 28.29
CA SER A 79 8.33 17.20 29.30
C SER A 79 7.74 17.66 30.64
N GLY A 80 8.57 17.80 31.67
CA GLY A 80 8.14 18.19 33.02
C GLY A 80 7.65 17.04 33.89
N SER A 81 7.53 17.29 35.20
CA SER A 81 7.03 16.34 36.20
C SER A 81 5.63 16.69 36.72
N HIS A 82 5.24 17.96 36.68
CA HIS A 82 3.98 18.48 37.19
C HIS A 82 3.23 19.16 36.04
N VAL A 83 2.47 18.34 35.29
CA VAL A 83 1.96 18.72 33.97
C VAL A 83 0.49 19.08 34.03
N ALA A 84 0.13 20.25 33.51
CA ALA A 84 -1.27 20.55 33.16
C ALA A 84 -1.55 20.20 31.70
N VAL A 85 -2.75 19.70 31.42
CA VAL A 85 -3.23 19.40 30.07
C VAL A 85 -4.51 20.18 29.81
N LEU A 86 -4.45 21.10 28.86
CA LEU A 86 -5.52 21.96 28.40
C LEU A 86 -6.00 21.42 27.06
N VAL A 87 -7.26 21.01 26.98
CA VAL A 87 -7.85 20.43 25.74
C VAL A 87 -8.90 21.38 25.15
N ASP A 88 -8.70 21.80 23.90
CA ASP A 88 -9.69 22.55 23.12
C ASP A 88 -10.92 21.67 22.88
N SER A 89 -12.01 21.99 23.57
CA SER A 89 -13.32 21.35 23.46
C SER A 89 -14.33 22.21 22.69
N SER A 90 -13.86 23.12 21.83
CA SER A 90 -14.73 23.90 20.93
C SER A 90 -15.51 22.98 19.99
N ASP A 91 -16.62 23.48 19.46
CA ASP A 91 -17.49 22.74 18.54
C ASP A 91 -16.76 22.30 17.26
N MET A 92 -15.72 23.05 16.86
CA MET A 92 -14.87 22.72 15.72
C MET A 92 -13.97 21.51 15.97
N ASN A 93 -13.44 21.35 17.19
CA ASN A 93 -12.56 20.23 17.53
C ASN A 93 -13.34 19.00 18.04
N CYS A 94 -14.46 19.24 18.73
CA CYS A 94 -15.34 18.21 19.29
C CYS A 94 -16.58 17.92 18.42
N SER A 95 -16.51 18.18 17.10
CA SER A 95 -17.53 17.72 16.15
C SER A 95 -17.66 16.19 16.19
N THR A 96 -18.83 15.65 15.81
CA THR A 96 -19.13 14.20 15.91
C THR A 96 -18.07 13.30 15.30
N ASP A 97 -17.44 13.73 14.20
CA ASP A 97 -16.43 12.94 13.49
C ASP A 97 -15.03 13.09 14.11
N ARG A 98 -14.71 14.25 14.72
CA ARG A 98 -13.40 14.54 15.29
C ARG A 98 -13.27 14.15 16.76
N LEU A 99 -14.35 14.27 17.53
CA LEU A 99 -14.35 14.00 18.97
C LEU A 99 -13.90 12.57 19.28
N ALA A 100 -14.42 11.58 18.56
CA ALA A 100 -14.05 10.18 18.78
C ALA A 100 -12.55 9.92 18.55
N ASP A 101 -11.96 10.55 17.53
CA ASP A 101 -10.53 10.44 17.23
C ASP A 101 -9.68 11.19 18.28
N LEU A 102 -10.08 12.41 18.66
CA LEU A 102 -9.43 13.17 19.73
C LEU A 102 -9.45 12.40 21.05
N GLN A 103 -10.60 11.85 21.45
CA GLN A 103 -10.74 11.03 22.66
C GLN A 103 -9.82 9.81 22.62
N LYS A 104 -9.80 9.09 21.50
CA LYS A 104 -8.91 7.93 21.32
C LYS A 104 -7.43 8.30 21.47
N ARG A 105 -7.01 9.42 20.88
CA ARG A 105 -5.61 9.87 20.96
C ARG A 105 -5.26 10.39 22.35
N LEU A 106 -6.15 11.13 23.01
CA LEU A 106 -5.98 11.57 24.40
C LEU A 106 -5.87 10.38 25.37
N LEU A 107 -6.65 9.31 25.15
CA LEU A 107 -6.51 8.07 25.92
C LEU A 107 -5.11 7.45 25.73
N ALA A 108 -4.60 7.42 24.51
CA ALA A 108 -3.23 6.97 24.24
C ALA A 108 -2.18 7.89 24.89
N LEU A 109 -2.39 9.21 24.92
CA LEU A 109 -1.51 10.15 25.63
C LEU A 109 -1.44 9.87 27.13
N ILE A 110 -2.60 9.60 27.75
CA ILE A 110 -2.68 9.24 29.17
C ILE A 110 -1.89 7.96 29.45
N GLU A 111 -2.15 6.92 28.65
CA GLU A 111 -1.56 5.60 28.83
C GLU A 111 -0.07 5.55 28.48
N GLU A 112 0.39 6.32 27.50
CA GLU A 112 1.78 6.22 27.03
C GLU A 112 2.71 7.25 27.68
N GLN A 113 2.25 8.47 28.01
CA GLN A 113 3.13 9.54 28.49
C GLN A 113 2.74 10.09 29.87
N LEU A 114 1.46 10.42 30.10
CA LEU A 114 1.06 11.11 31.33
C LEU A 114 1.12 10.21 32.58
N ARG A 115 0.97 8.89 32.44
CA ARG A 115 1.14 7.92 33.54
C ARG A 115 2.48 8.03 34.28
N PHE A 116 3.51 8.57 33.63
CA PHE A 116 4.87 8.68 34.16
C PHE A 116 5.16 10.04 34.82
N LYS A 117 4.17 10.95 34.85
CA LYS A 117 4.29 12.28 35.48
C LYS A 117 3.98 12.19 36.97
N LYS A 118 4.56 13.06 37.80
CA LYS A 118 4.34 13.07 39.24
C LYS A 118 2.98 13.66 39.60
N GLN A 119 2.60 14.77 38.99
CA GLN A 119 1.29 15.41 39.15
C GLN A 119 0.66 15.74 37.80
N LEU A 120 -0.67 15.71 37.78
CA LEU A 120 -1.48 16.04 36.62
C LEU A 120 -2.59 17.03 37.02
N TYR A 121 -2.89 17.96 36.12
CA TYR A 121 -4.04 18.86 36.19
C TYR A 121 -4.70 18.94 34.82
N LEU A 122 -5.94 18.46 34.69
CA LEU A 122 -6.62 18.41 33.39
C LEU A 122 -7.76 19.43 33.36
N LEU A 123 -7.82 20.22 32.29
CA LEU A 123 -8.99 21.06 31.99
C LEU A 123 -9.33 21.02 30.50
N SER A 124 -10.60 21.16 30.20
CA SER A 124 -11.12 21.40 28.86
C SER A 124 -11.62 22.83 28.78
N PHE A 125 -11.51 23.42 27.60
CA PHE A 125 -11.95 24.78 27.37
C PHE A 125 -12.71 24.88 26.04
N GLY A 126 -13.93 25.41 26.14
CA GLY A 126 -14.72 25.88 25.02
C GLY A 126 -15.07 27.36 25.24
N SER A 127 -16.35 27.71 25.17
CA SER A 127 -16.89 28.94 25.76
C SER A 127 -16.83 28.93 27.30
N GLU A 128 -16.96 27.74 27.90
CA GLU A 128 -16.75 27.50 29.33
C GLU A 128 -15.50 26.65 29.58
N VAL A 129 -14.88 26.86 30.74
CA VAL A 129 -13.69 26.11 31.18
C VAL A 129 -14.11 25.11 32.25
N SER A 130 -13.84 23.83 32.03
CA SER A 130 -14.18 22.75 32.95
C SER A 130 -12.93 21.98 33.37
N SER A 131 -12.62 22.00 34.67
CA SER A 131 -11.47 21.29 35.26
C SER A 131 -11.90 19.96 35.87
N LEU A 132 -11.11 18.90 35.68
CA LEU A 132 -11.37 17.59 36.31
C LEU A 132 -11.22 17.65 37.84
N TRP A 133 -10.25 18.41 38.32
CA TRP A 133 -10.01 18.67 39.74
C TRP A 133 -9.74 20.16 39.94
N ASP A 134 -9.99 20.69 41.14
CA ASP A 134 -9.69 22.10 41.42
C ASP A 134 -8.19 22.38 41.58
N GLU A 135 -7.41 21.40 42.02
CA GLU A 135 -5.97 21.48 42.26
C GLU A 135 -5.22 20.32 41.56
N PRO A 136 -3.94 20.49 41.19
CA PRO A 136 -3.10 19.42 40.68
C PRO A 136 -3.08 18.20 41.61
N LYS A 137 -3.14 17.00 41.04
CA LYS A 137 -3.16 15.74 41.80
C LYS A 137 -2.01 14.84 41.41
N ASN A 138 -1.39 14.18 42.41
CA ASN A 138 -0.39 13.13 42.16
C ASN A 138 -0.94 12.02 41.27
N THR A 139 -0.14 11.51 40.35
CA THR A 139 -0.53 10.44 39.45
C THR A 139 -0.61 9.11 40.18
N CYS A 140 -1.75 8.43 40.11
CA CYS A 140 -1.93 7.07 40.58
C CYS A 140 -2.95 6.34 39.69
N PRO A 141 -3.00 4.99 39.68
CA PRO A 141 -3.90 4.24 38.79
C PRO A 141 -5.36 4.67 38.88
N LEU A 142 -5.86 4.97 40.08
CA LEU A 142 -7.24 5.46 40.30
C LEU A 142 -7.49 6.81 39.62
N ARG A 143 -6.54 7.76 39.76
CA ARG A 143 -6.65 9.09 39.15
C ARG A 143 -6.48 9.02 37.63
N LEU A 144 -5.65 8.11 37.12
CA LEU A 144 -5.54 7.85 35.68
C LEU A 144 -6.85 7.30 35.11
N GLN A 145 -7.56 6.42 35.84
CA GLN A 145 -8.90 5.98 35.44
C GLN A 145 -9.91 7.14 35.43
N GLN A 146 -9.84 8.05 36.41
CA GLN A 146 -10.65 9.28 36.40
C GLN A 146 -10.33 10.16 35.19
N CYS A 147 -9.05 10.33 34.82
CA CYS A 147 -8.66 11.04 33.60
C CYS A 147 -9.24 10.37 32.34
N CYS A 148 -9.13 9.03 32.23
CA CYS A 148 -9.69 8.29 31.10
C CYS A 148 -11.22 8.43 31.02
N ALA A 149 -11.91 8.42 32.16
CA ALA A 149 -13.35 8.65 32.21
C ALA A 149 -13.69 10.08 31.80
N TRP A 150 -12.95 11.08 32.27
CA TRP A 150 -13.13 12.49 31.90
C TRP A 150 -12.96 12.72 30.40
N VAL A 151 -11.91 12.14 29.79
CA VAL A 151 -11.70 12.22 28.33
C VAL A 151 -12.89 11.65 27.56
N LYS A 152 -13.44 10.50 27.99
CA LYS A 152 -14.63 9.90 27.36
C LYS A 152 -15.90 10.74 27.48
N HIS A 153 -15.98 11.62 28.48
CA HIS A 153 -17.10 12.54 28.70
C HIS A 153 -16.86 13.94 28.14
N LEU A 154 -15.75 14.20 27.44
CA LEU A 154 -15.56 15.47 26.73
C LEU A 154 -16.70 15.69 25.74
N GLN A 155 -17.23 16.91 25.74
CA GLN A 155 -18.32 17.34 24.87
C GLN A 155 -17.98 18.68 24.24
N ALA A 156 -18.63 18.97 23.12
CA ALA A 156 -18.54 20.25 22.45
C ALA A 156 -19.07 21.37 23.38
N GLY A 157 -18.26 22.40 23.57
CA GLY A 157 -18.48 23.45 24.57
C GLY A 157 -18.54 24.86 23.96
N GLY A 158 -18.85 25.02 22.67
CA GLY A 158 -18.97 26.31 22.00
C GLY A 158 -17.66 26.79 21.37
N GLY A 159 -17.26 28.02 21.71
CA GLY A 159 -16.10 28.74 21.20
C GLY A 159 -14.75 28.23 21.71
N CYS A 160 -13.66 28.95 21.44
CA CYS A 160 -12.29 28.60 21.87
C CYS A 160 -11.66 29.72 22.72
N ASP A 161 -12.00 29.77 24.01
CA ASP A 161 -11.46 30.75 24.97
C ASP A 161 -10.19 30.24 25.66
N LEU A 162 -9.06 30.31 24.96
CA LEU A 162 -7.78 29.83 25.45
C LEU A 162 -7.23 30.70 26.60
N LEU A 163 -7.46 32.02 26.57
CA LEU A 163 -6.94 32.93 27.58
C LEU A 163 -7.48 32.59 28.97
N ARG A 164 -8.79 32.36 29.10
CA ARG A 164 -9.41 31.97 30.38
C ARG A 164 -8.91 30.62 30.89
N ALA A 165 -8.66 29.69 29.98
CA ALA A 165 -8.08 28.38 30.29
C ALA A 165 -6.65 28.50 30.82
N LEU A 166 -5.83 29.32 30.16
CA LEU A 166 -4.45 29.64 30.55
C LEU A 166 -4.39 30.33 31.91
N GLU A 167 -5.17 31.39 32.14
CA GLU A 167 -5.19 32.09 33.43
C GLU A 167 -5.51 31.15 34.59
N ARG A 168 -6.41 30.18 34.39
CA ARG A 168 -6.79 29.21 35.42
C ARG A 168 -5.68 28.18 35.68
N ALA A 169 -4.92 27.80 34.66
CA ALA A 169 -3.77 26.90 34.78
C ALA A 169 -2.55 27.59 35.41
N LEU A 170 -2.20 28.80 34.94
CA LEU A 170 -1.01 29.55 35.36
C LEU A 170 -1.08 30.04 36.81
N ARG A 171 -2.28 30.18 37.39
CA ARG A 171 -2.46 30.43 38.84
C ARG A 171 -1.94 29.30 39.73
N ARG A 172 -1.71 28.09 39.19
CA ARG A 172 -1.23 26.93 39.93
C ARG A 172 0.30 26.89 39.91
N SER A 173 0.93 27.47 40.93
CA SER A 173 2.39 27.57 41.05
C SER A 173 3.13 26.24 41.18
N GLU A 174 2.41 25.13 41.35
CA GLU A 174 2.97 23.77 41.48
C GLU A 174 3.34 23.14 40.12
N LEU A 175 2.82 23.69 39.02
CA LEU A 175 3.03 23.15 37.68
C LEU A 175 4.35 23.63 37.07
N ASP A 176 5.05 22.73 36.36
CA ASP A 176 6.26 23.05 35.62
C ASP A 176 6.03 23.13 34.10
N THR A 177 5.08 22.35 33.58
CA THR A 177 4.74 22.32 32.16
C THR A 177 3.23 22.41 31.93
N VAL A 178 2.80 23.23 30.98
CA VAL A 178 1.40 23.31 30.51
C VAL A 178 1.34 22.81 29.07
N LEU A 179 0.70 21.66 28.84
CA LEU A 179 0.42 21.11 27.51
C LEU A 179 -0.92 21.63 27.01
N ILE A 180 -0.94 22.32 25.88
CA ILE A 180 -2.16 22.89 25.29
C ILE A 180 -2.42 22.22 23.95
N ILE A 181 -3.58 21.60 23.79
CA ILE A 181 -3.99 20.91 22.58
C ILE A 181 -5.07 21.76 21.90
N LEU A 182 -4.71 22.45 20.83
CA LEU A 182 -5.59 23.33 20.04
C LEU A 182 -6.00 22.65 18.74
N GLY A 183 -7.31 22.52 18.51
CA GLY A 183 -7.85 22.08 17.21
C GLY A 183 -8.34 23.21 16.32
N SER A 184 -8.42 24.41 16.88
CA SER A 184 -8.97 25.61 16.26
C SER A 184 -8.12 26.85 16.58
N ARG A 185 -8.39 27.96 15.90
CA ARG A 185 -7.78 29.25 16.22
C ARG A 185 -8.41 29.79 17.51
N PRO A 186 -7.63 30.23 18.51
CA PRO A 186 -8.16 30.92 19.70
C PRO A 186 -8.97 32.17 19.33
N GLU A 187 -9.99 32.48 20.12
CA GLU A 187 -10.81 33.69 19.92
C GLU A 187 -10.05 34.98 20.28
N GLN A 188 -9.09 34.89 21.20
CA GLN A 188 -8.24 36.02 21.59
C GLN A 188 -7.09 36.24 20.61
N THR A 189 -6.57 37.46 20.57
CA THR A 189 -5.41 37.78 19.73
C THR A 189 -4.13 37.16 20.30
N VAL A 190 -3.17 36.88 19.43
CA VAL A 190 -1.91 36.21 19.80
C VAL A 190 -1.13 37.05 20.80
N GLU A 191 -1.19 38.38 20.65
CA GLU A 191 -0.49 39.34 21.52
C GLU A 191 -0.98 39.23 22.98
N VAL A 192 -2.30 39.20 23.19
CA VAL A 192 -2.88 39.12 24.56
C VAL A 192 -2.53 37.80 25.23
N ILE A 193 -2.51 36.71 24.47
CA ILE A 193 -2.13 35.39 24.99
C ILE A 193 -0.62 35.35 25.32
N CYS A 194 0.23 35.89 24.43
CA CYS A 194 1.67 35.98 24.65
C CYS A 194 2.01 36.87 25.86
N ASP A 195 1.31 37.99 26.05
CA ASP A 195 1.49 38.88 27.21
C ASP A 195 1.13 38.16 28.53
N CYS A 196 0.10 37.30 28.51
CA CYS A 196 -0.26 36.46 29.65
C CYS A 196 0.83 35.41 29.96
N LEU A 197 1.40 34.77 28.93
CA LEU A 197 2.49 33.80 29.08
C LEU A 197 3.79 34.46 29.58
N ALA A 198 4.13 35.64 29.07
CA ALA A 198 5.32 36.38 29.45
C ALA A 198 5.35 36.76 30.94
N GLN A 199 4.18 36.91 31.58
CA GLN A 199 4.06 37.17 33.02
C GLN A 199 4.40 35.96 33.90
N HIS A 200 4.47 34.74 33.32
CA HIS A 200 4.71 33.49 34.03
C HIS A 200 5.93 32.71 33.48
N PRO A 201 7.16 33.29 33.52
CA PRO A 201 8.34 32.72 32.86
C PRO A 201 8.84 31.40 33.46
N LYS A 202 8.31 30.97 34.61
CA LYS A 202 8.69 29.72 35.28
C LYS A 202 8.02 28.47 34.67
N ILE A 203 6.96 28.66 33.89
CA ILE A 203 6.14 27.56 33.36
C ILE A 203 6.43 27.42 31.87
N SER A 204 6.88 26.23 31.47
CA SER A 204 7.10 25.90 30.05
C SER A 204 5.78 25.52 29.38
N VAL A 205 5.41 26.15 28.26
CA VAL A 205 4.19 25.79 27.53
C VAL A 205 4.50 24.91 26.32
N HIS A 206 3.92 23.70 26.30
CA HIS A 206 3.99 22.82 25.14
C HIS A 206 2.70 22.96 24.32
N MET A 207 2.80 23.55 23.13
CA MET A 207 1.67 23.79 22.24
C MET A 207 1.52 22.67 21.20
N VAL A 208 0.36 22.05 21.12
CA VAL A 208 0.04 21.03 20.10
C VAL A 208 -1.05 21.59 19.18
N ALA A 209 -0.73 21.73 17.90
CA ALA A 209 -1.73 21.99 16.86
C ALA A 209 -2.30 20.66 16.36
N TYR A 210 -3.53 20.33 16.77
CA TYR A 210 -4.18 19.08 16.46
C TYR A 210 -5.09 19.19 15.24
N ASN A 211 -4.70 18.59 14.12
CA ASN A 211 -5.39 18.68 12.83
C ASN A 211 -5.74 20.12 12.43
N CYS A 212 -4.86 21.07 12.72
CA CYS A 212 -5.03 22.47 12.38
C CYS A 212 -4.28 22.77 11.08
N SER A 213 -5.01 23.10 10.01
CA SER A 213 -4.44 23.43 8.70
C SER A 213 -4.28 24.94 8.46
N SER A 214 -4.63 25.78 9.43
CA SER A 214 -4.53 27.24 9.28
C SER A 214 -3.09 27.71 9.50
N PRO A 215 -2.44 28.36 8.51
CA PRO A 215 -1.09 28.92 8.68
C PRO A 215 -0.99 29.90 9.86
N ALA A 216 -2.04 30.69 10.09
CA ALA A 216 -2.10 31.64 11.20
C ALA A 216 -2.15 30.95 12.57
N ALA A 217 -2.82 29.80 12.68
CA ALA A 217 -2.84 29.01 13.92
C ALA A 217 -1.49 28.32 14.17
N ILE A 218 -0.84 27.84 13.12
CA ILE A 218 0.53 27.29 13.20
C ILE A 218 1.52 28.36 13.68
N ASP A 219 1.46 29.57 13.10
CA ASP A 219 2.27 30.71 13.54
C ASP A 219 1.99 31.11 15.00
N THR A 220 0.71 31.10 15.40
CA THR A 220 0.30 31.33 16.80
C THR A 220 0.94 30.32 17.75
N VAL A 221 0.87 29.02 17.40
CA VAL A 221 1.45 27.93 18.19
C VAL A 221 2.98 28.07 18.32
N LYS A 222 3.68 28.40 17.22
CA LYS A 222 5.13 28.64 17.24
C LYS A 222 5.51 29.86 18.09
N LYS A 223 4.80 30.98 17.96
CA LYS A 223 5.04 32.21 18.75
C LYS A 223 4.81 31.99 20.25
N MET A 224 3.72 31.33 20.62
CA MET A 224 3.40 31.03 22.03
C MET A 224 4.45 30.10 22.67
N ALA A 225 4.89 29.08 21.93
CA ALA A 225 5.98 28.22 22.38
C ALA A 225 7.29 29.02 22.58
N ALA A 226 7.64 29.92 21.65
CA ALA A 226 8.84 30.74 21.76
C ALA A 226 8.82 31.69 22.98
N VAL A 227 7.69 32.36 23.25
CA VAL A 227 7.57 33.31 24.38
C VAL A 227 7.69 32.64 25.75
N SER A 228 7.21 31.40 25.88
CA SER A 228 7.24 30.64 27.13
C SER A 228 8.50 29.76 27.30
N ASN A 229 9.49 29.89 26.40
CA ASN A 229 10.62 28.96 26.27
C ASN A 229 10.16 27.49 26.27
N GLY A 230 9.01 27.27 25.65
CA GLY A 230 8.31 26.01 25.57
C GLY A 230 8.59 25.30 24.26
N ARG A 231 7.68 24.39 23.88
CA ARG A 231 7.84 23.54 22.69
C ARG A 231 6.57 23.53 21.87
N TYR A 232 6.66 23.18 20.61
CA TYR A 232 5.48 23.00 19.77
C TYR A 232 5.50 21.67 19.03
N HIS A 233 4.31 21.17 18.70
CA HIS A 233 4.12 19.98 17.90
C HIS A 233 2.92 20.15 16.96
N LEU A 234 3.14 19.97 15.65
CA LEU A 234 2.09 20.08 14.65
C LEU A 234 1.71 18.67 14.16
N PHE A 235 0.44 18.31 14.34
CA PHE A 235 -0.09 17.03 13.87
C PHE A 235 -1.22 17.24 12.87
N SER A 236 -1.10 16.64 11.69
CA SER A 236 -2.15 16.62 10.67
C SER A 236 -2.42 15.20 10.22
N ASP A 237 -3.61 14.67 10.49
CA ASP A 237 -4.05 13.36 10.01
C ASP A 237 -4.10 13.34 8.46
N ALA A 238 -4.39 14.51 7.87
CA ALA A 238 -4.35 14.76 6.43
C ALA A 238 -2.94 14.67 5.84
N LEU A 239 -1.87 14.77 6.63
CA LEU A 239 -0.48 14.51 6.20
C LEU A 239 0.09 13.20 6.75
N GLY A 240 -0.50 12.63 7.80
CA GLY A 240 -0.15 11.30 8.31
C GLY A 240 1.29 11.20 8.85
N VAL A 241 2.01 12.32 8.88
CA VAL A 241 3.36 12.53 9.42
C VAL A 241 3.28 13.81 10.28
N VAL A 242 4.27 14.03 11.15
CA VAL A 242 4.40 15.28 11.91
C VAL A 242 4.86 16.36 10.93
N ASP A 243 4.08 17.44 10.76
CA ASP A 243 4.44 18.51 9.80
C ASP A 243 5.72 19.20 10.25
N SER A 244 5.81 19.54 11.54
CA SER A 244 6.99 20.09 12.20
C SER A 244 6.78 20.02 13.71
N SER A 245 7.85 19.81 14.46
CA SER A 245 7.83 19.89 15.92
C SER A 245 9.21 20.24 16.42
N THR A 246 9.29 20.88 17.60
CA THR A 246 10.58 21.27 18.18
C THR A 246 11.53 20.07 18.32
N ASP A 247 11.01 18.90 18.73
CA ASP A 247 11.81 17.68 18.89
C ASP A 247 12.29 17.08 17.55
N VAL A 248 11.55 17.27 16.46
CA VAL A 248 11.92 16.78 15.12
C VAL A 248 12.85 17.76 14.41
N ASP A 249 12.57 19.07 14.53
CA ASP A 249 13.36 20.14 13.93
C ASP A 249 14.80 20.12 14.44
N VAL A 250 15.00 19.92 15.76
CA VAL A 250 16.34 19.81 16.38
C VAL A 250 17.15 18.62 15.83
N LEU A 251 16.49 17.49 15.58
CA LEU A 251 17.17 16.33 14.99
C LEU A 251 17.51 16.55 13.52
N TRP A 252 16.63 17.21 12.76
CA TRP A 252 16.92 17.59 11.38
C TRP A 252 18.05 18.61 11.26
N THR A 253 18.16 19.55 12.21
CA THR A 253 19.30 20.47 12.26
C THR A 253 20.62 19.75 12.51
N GLU A 254 20.65 18.78 13.42
CA GLU A 254 21.85 17.95 13.64
C GLU A 254 22.17 17.05 12.44
N ILE A 255 21.16 16.41 11.82
CA ILE A 255 21.36 15.62 10.58
C ILE A 255 21.94 16.50 9.47
N LYS A 256 21.44 17.73 9.32
CA LYS A 256 21.95 18.67 8.34
C LYS A 256 23.40 19.05 8.66
N ALA A 257 23.69 19.44 9.91
CA ALA A 257 25.05 19.77 10.33
C ALA A 257 26.03 18.60 10.12
N ALA A 258 25.60 17.36 10.38
CA ALA A 258 26.40 16.16 10.16
C ALA A 258 26.65 15.90 8.67
N ARG A 259 25.64 16.10 7.81
CA ARG A 259 25.79 15.99 6.34
C ARG A 259 26.70 17.08 5.77
N ASP A 260 26.58 18.31 6.26
CA ASP A 260 27.42 19.42 5.86
C ASP A 260 28.89 19.16 6.26
N ALA A 261 29.13 18.62 7.47
CA ALA A 261 30.44 18.17 7.92
C ALA A 261 31.01 17.02 7.05
N LEU A 262 30.20 16.01 6.71
CA LEU A 262 30.59 14.91 5.81
C LEU A 262 30.96 15.43 4.41
N ALA A 263 30.20 16.38 3.86
CA ALA A 263 30.51 17.00 2.57
C ALA A 263 31.85 17.74 2.60
N HIS A 264 32.16 18.42 3.72
CA HIS A 264 33.44 19.08 3.93
C HIS A 264 34.61 18.09 4.00
N ILE A 265 34.46 16.98 4.74
CA ILE A 265 35.44 15.89 4.82
C ILE A 265 35.73 15.31 3.43
N GLN A 266 34.69 15.05 2.63
CA GLN A 266 34.84 14.52 1.27
C GLN A 266 35.54 15.52 0.33
N SER A 267 35.28 16.82 0.47
CA SER A 267 35.99 17.86 -0.28
C SER A 267 37.49 17.88 0.04
N ILE A 268 37.86 17.68 1.31
CA ILE A 268 39.26 17.59 1.74
C ILE A 268 39.93 16.34 1.14
N GLN A 269 39.24 15.19 1.14
CA GLN A 269 39.76 13.95 0.56
C GLN A 269 39.94 13.99 -0.97
N GLN A 270 39.12 14.76 -1.69
CA GLN A 270 39.21 14.88 -3.16
C GLN A 270 40.20 15.96 -3.65
N GLY A 271 40.65 16.86 -2.78
CA GLY A 271 41.56 17.96 -3.14
C GLY A 271 43.06 17.61 -3.24
N GLY A 272 43.45 16.35 -3.00
CA GLY A 272 44.84 15.92 -2.91
C GLY A 272 45.41 15.36 -4.22
N ASP A 273 45.77 16.23 -5.17
CA ASP A 273 46.69 15.90 -6.27
C ASP A 273 48.10 16.41 -5.92
N GLY A 274 49.03 15.50 -5.63
CA GLY A 274 50.47 15.77 -5.57
C GLY A 274 51.05 16.26 -4.23
N ASP A 275 51.78 15.38 -3.55
CA ASP A 275 52.90 15.68 -2.65
C ASP A 275 52.70 16.75 -1.56
N THR A 276 52.12 16.38 -0.41
CA THR A 276 52.55 16.83 0.93
C THR A 276 51.61 16.28 2.00
N ALA A 277 51.90 15.11 2.56
CA ALA A 277 51.17 14.57 3.72
C ALA A 277 51.14 15.54 4.92
N ALA A 278 52.11 16.46 5.01
CA ALA A 278 52.16 17.49 6.05
C ALA A 278 51.28 18.74 5.78
N SER A 279 50.82 18.96 4.53
CA SER A 279 49.95 20.09 4.18
C SER A 279 48.48 19.81 4.49
N VAL A 280 48.08 18.54 4.35
CA VAL A 280 46.73 18.05 4.57
C VAL A 280 46.29 18.28 6.03
N ASP A 281 47.15 18.01 7.00
CA ASP A 281 46.87 18.21 8.43
C ASP A 281 46.54 19.68 8.76
N SER A 282 47.22 20.64 8.11
CA SER A 282 46.97 22.08 8.32
C SER A 282 45.67 22.55 7.67
N GLN A 283 45.27 21.98 6.53
CA GLN A 283 44.03 22.37 5.84
C GLN A 283 42.78 21.81 6.54
N ILE A 284 42.87 20.58 7.06
CA ILE A 284 41.84 19.95 7.91
C ILE A 284 41.57 20.81 9.15
N SER A 285 42.64 21.23 9.83
CA SER A 285 42.57 22.02 11.06
C SER A 285 41.84 23.36 10.84
N ALA A 286 42.12 24.03 9.71
CA ALA A 286 41.56 25.33 9.38
C ALA A 286 40.08 25.25 8.93
N GLY A 287 39.73 24.24 8.12
CA GLY A 287 38.36 24.06 7.63
C GLY A 287 37.36 23.66 8.71
N LEU A 288 37.82 22.95 9.75
CA LEU A 288 36.96 22.52 10.86
C LEU A 288 36.77 23.60 11.94
N SER A 289 37.71 24.54 12.09
CA SER A 289 37.55 25.69 12.99
C SER A 289 36.51 26.73 12.52
N ASP A 290 36.17 26.75 11.23
CA ASP A 290 35.11 27.61 10.67
C ASP A 290 33.70 27.02 10.85
N LEU A 291 33.58 25.82 11.44
CA LEU A 291 32.29 25.24 11.86
C LEU A 291 31.74 25.94 13.12
N SER A 292 31.58 27.26 13.05
CA SER A 292 30.79 28.02 14.01
C SER A 292 29.31 27.84 13.65
N LEU A 293 28.59 27.09 14.49
CA LEU A 293 27.15 26.80 14.45
C LEU A 293 26.20 28.03 14.55
N SER A 294 26.65 29.22 14.17
CA SER A 294 25.93 30.49 14.38
C SER A 294 25.09 30.98 13.19
N GLU A 295 25.04 30.26 12.06
CA GLU A 295 24.18 30.62 10.90
C GLU A 295 22.90 29.79 10.78
N LEU A 296 22.46 29.18 11.89
CA LEU A 296 21.23 28.38 11.96
C LEU A 296 20.01 29.26 12.27
N SER A 297 19.56 30.02 11.27
CA SER A 297 18.15 30.39 11.14
C SER A 297 17.46 29.46 10.13
N PRO A 298 16.31 28.87 10.48
CA PRO A 298 15.77 27.69 9.82
C PRO A 298 15.26 28.04 8.42
N VAL A 299 15.97 27.61 7.38
CA VAL A 299 15.62 27.60 5.94
C VAL A 299 15.38 28.99 5.29
N HIS A 300 14.95 30.00 6.04
CA HIS A 300 14.70 31.35 5.55
C HIS A 300 15.99 32.11 5.19
N SER A 301 17.11 31.89 5.89
CA SER A 301 18.37 32.59 5.57
C SER A 301 19.12 32.00 4.37
N ALA A 302 19.08 30.68 4.16
CA ALA A 302 19.81 30.03 3.06
C ALA A 302 19.22 30.34 1.68
N LEU A 303 17.90 30.55 1.60
CA LEU A 303 17.23 30.92 0.36
C LEU A 303 17.47 32.39 -0.01
N SER A 304 17.84 33.26 0.93
CA SER A 304 18.18 34.67 0.65
C SER A 304 19.63 34.87 0.18
N ALA A 305 20.52 33.91 0.39
CA ALA A 305 21.94 34.00 0.04
C ALA A 305 22.19 34.00 -1.48
N PRO A 306 23.32 34.58 -1.96
CA PRO A 306 23.73 34.49 -3.37
C PRO A 306 23.91 33.04 -3.85
N LEU A 307 23.84 32.83 -5.16
CA LEU A 307 24.04 31.52 -5.78
C LEU A 307 25.52 31.12 -5.70
N ILE A 308 25.79 29.86 -5.30
CA ILE A 308 27.12 29.26 -5.30
C ILE A 308 27.12 28.23 -6.43
N PHE A 309 27.97 28.42 -7.41
CA PHE A 309 27.97 27.61 -8.63
C PHE A 309 28.86 26.39 -8.48
N SER A 310 28.34 25.22 -8.86
CA SER A 310 29.12 23.99 -8.93
C SER A 310 29.91 23.93 -10.25
N PRO A 311 31.10 23.31 -10.27
CA PRO A 311 31.83 23.08 -11.52
C PRO A 311 30.96 22.28 -12.50
N SER A 312 30.85 22.78 -13.74
CA SER A 312 29.99 22.20 -14.77
C SER A 312 30.49 20.81 -15.22
N ASP A 313 29.64 19.80 -15.15
CA ASP A 313 29.98 18.41 -15.46
C ASP A 313 30.13 18.22 -17.00
N PRO A 314 31.27 17.69 -17.52
CA PRO A 314 31.61 17.78 -18.95
C PRO A 314 30.77 16.97 -19.97
N ALA A 315 29.62 16.39 -19.61
CA ALA A 315 28.68 15.81 -20.59
C ALA A 315 27.28 15.58 -19.99
N GLN A 316 26.45 16.61 -19.92
CA GLN A 316 25.01 16.46 -19.68
C GLN A 316 24.37 15.80 -20.91
N GLN A 317 24.11 14.49 -20.81
CA GLN A 317 23.44 13.71 -21.86
C GLN A 317 22.29 12.90 -21.25
N THR A 318 21.23 12.70 -22.03
CA THR A 318 20.06 11.90 -21.63
C THR A 318 20.47 10.44 -21.37
N SER A 319 19.67 9.70 -20.60
CA SER A 319 19.95 8.26 -20.39
C SER A 319 19.86 7.47 -21.69
N SER A 320 18.95 7.85 -22.61
CA SER A 320 18.81 7.22 -23.91
C SER A 320 20.05 7.43 -24.79
N ASP A 321 20.60 8.64 -24.84
CA ASP A 321 21.85 8.92 -25.57
C ASP A 321 23.06 8.29 -24.89
N TRP A 322 23.06 8.23 -23.56
CA TRP A 322 24.08 7.52 -22.80
C TRP A 322 24.07 6.02 -23.11
N LEU A 323 22.90 5.40 -23.24
CA LEU A 323 22.76 4.00 -23.62
C LEU A 323 23.17 3.72 -25.08
N LYS A 324 23.13 4.70 -25.99
CA LYS A 324 23.71 4.52 -27.34
C LYS A 324 25.22 4.24 -27.30
N LYS A 325 25.93 4.69 -26.25
CA LYS A 325 27.36 4.43 -26.03
C LYS A 325 27.61 3.29 -25.04
N HIS A 326 26.80 3.18 -23.98
CA HIS A 326 27.03 2.29 -22.85
C HIS A 326 26.06 1.10 -22.73
N GLY A 327 24.99 1.07 -23.51
CA GLY A 327 23.98 0.01 -23.48
C GLY A 327 24.47 -1.33 -24.03
N LEU A 328 23.67 -2.37 -23.84
CA LEU A 328 23.94 -3.75 -24.24
C LEU A 328 24.22 -3.85 -25.75
N LYS A 329 23.44 -3.17 -26.58
CA LYS A 329 23.64 -3.16 -28.04
C LYS A 329 24.99 -2.52 -28.42
N ALA A 330 25.32 -1.38 -27.81
CA ALA A 330 26.59 -0.68 -28.03
C ALA A 330 27.80 -1.53 -27.59
N GLN A 331 27.67 -2.23 -26.45
CA GLN A 331 28.68 -3.14 -25.92
C GLN A 331 28.71 -4.53 -26.59
N ARG A 332 27.89 -4.76 -27.63
CA ARG A 332 27.75 -6.06 -28.33
C ARG A 332 27.44 -7.21 -27.36
N LEU A 333 26.50 -6.96 -26.44
CA LEU A 333 26.02 -7.89 -25.40
C LEU A 333 24.63 -8.47 -25.70
N ASP A 334 24.11 -8.29 -26.91
CA ASP A 334 22.92 -9.01 -27.36
C ASP A 334 23.20 -10.52 -27.38
N LEU A 335 22.41 -11.28 -26.62
CA LEU A 335 22.53 -12.73 -26.51
C LEU A 335 22.51 -13.39 -27.89
N TYR A 336 21.59 -12.98 -28.77
CA TYR A 336 21.43 -13.63 -30.08
C TYR A 336 22.59 -13.34 -31.02
N GLN A 337 23.23 -12.17 -30.89
CA GLN A 337 24.44 -11.85 -31.63
C GLN A 337 25.63 -12.71 -31.18
N LEU A 338 25.72 -13.02 -29.87
CA LEU A 338 26.73 -13.93 -29.33
C LEU A 338 26.50 -15.37 -29.79
N LEU A 339 25.25 -15.84 -29.68
CA LEU A 339 24.86 -17.20 -30.07
C LEU A 339 24.97 -17.43 -31.58
N ALA A 340 24.76 -16.40 -32.41
CA ALA A 340 24.74 -16.52 -33.87
C ALA A 340 26.02 -17.12 -34.47
N ARG A 341 27.18 -16.96 -33.80
CA ARG A 341 28.46 -17.52 -34.25
C ARG A 341 28.49 -19.05 -34.24
N ASN A 342 27.74 -19.65 -33.32
CA ASN A 342 27.70 -21.09 -33.08
C ASN A 342 26.32 -21.69 -33.37
N ALA A 343 25.44 -20.93 -34.04
CA ALA A 343 24.08 -21.33 -34.38
C ALA A 343 24.01 -21.79 -35.84
N TYR A 344 23.48 -23.00 -36.05
CA TYR A 344 23.35 -23.65 -37.34
C TYR A 344 21.89 -23.95 -37.63
N SER A 345 21.38 -23.50 -38.78
CA SER A 345 20.02 -23.83 -39.21
C SER A 345 19.92 -25.32 -39.55
N PRO A 346 18.89 -26.04 -39.08
CA PRO A 346 18.62 -27.39 -39.56
C PRO A 346 18.31 -27.33 -41.06
N HIS A 347 19.00 -28.18 -41.84
CA HIS A 347 18.78 -28.31 -43.28
C HIS A 347 18.23 -29.69 -43.59
N GLU A 348 17.18 -29.73 -44.40
CA GLU A 348 16.63 -30.94 -45.01
C GLU A 348 16.93 -30.91 -46.50
N THR A 349 17.50 -31.99 -47.03
CA THR A 349 17.83 -32.11 -48.45
C THR A 349 17.45 -33.48 -48.97
N PHE A 350 16.76 -33.52 -50.11
CA PHE A 350 16.46 -34.77 -50.79
C PHE A 350 17.72 -35.33 -51.45
N VAL A 351 18.15 -36.53 -51.04
CA VAL A 351 19.31 -37.19 -51.61
C VAL A 351 18.81 -38.22 -52.62
N ALA A 352 18.90 -37.88 -53.90
CA ALA A 352 18.37 -38.69 -55.01
C ALA A 352 18.89 -40.14 -55.03
N VAL A 353 20.16 -40.35 -54.66
CA VAL A 353 20.78 -41.69 -54.59
C VAL A 353 20.17 -42.55 -53.47
N LEU A 354 19.68 -41.93 -52.39
CA LEU A 354 19.08 -42.62 -51.25
C LEU A 354 17.55 -42.73 -51.34
N GLY A 355 16.93 -42.06 -52.32
CA GLY A 355 15.46 -42.02 -52.47
C GLY A 355 14.72 -41.44 -51.27
N LYS A 356 15.38 -40.62 -50.43
CA LYS A 356 14.81 -40.08 -49.20
C LYS A 356 15.32 -38.68 -48.89
N THR A 357 14.49 -37.90 -48.19
CA THR A 357 14.90 -36.65 -47.57
C THR A 357 15.80 -36.96 -46.38
N VAL A 358 16.99 -36.36 -46.38
CA VAL A 358 17.96 -36.47 -45.30
C VAL A 358 17.98 -35.14 -44.56
N SER A 359 17.67 -35.17 -43.27
CA SER A 359 17.85 -34.04 -42.37
C SER A 359 19.28 -34.02 -41.84
N SER A 360 19.82 -32.83 -41.55
CA SER A 360 21.12 -32.71 -40.90
C SER A 360 21.11 -33.51 -39.59
N THR A 361 21.98 -34.53 -39.47
CA THR A 361 22.18 -35.28 -38.23
C THR A 361 22.97 -34.42 -37.25
N VAL A 362 22.22 -33.56 -36.55
CA VAL A 362 22.75 -32.76 -35.45
C VAL A 362 23.32 -33.72 -34.42
N HIS A 363 24.60 -33.58 -34.04
CA HIS A 363 25.17 -34.39 -32.97
C HIS A 363 24.35 -34.17 -31.69
N GLU A 364 23.40 -35.08 -31.44
CA GLU A 364 22.36 -34.99 -30.39
C GLU A 364 22.96 -34.75 -29.00
N ARG A 365 24.21 -35.19 -28.83
CA ARG A 365 25.01 -35.08 -27.61
C ARG A 365 25.76 -33.75 -27.42
N LEU A 366 25.95 -32.94 -28.46
CA LEU A 366 26.82 -31.75 -28.43
C LEU A 366 26.12 -30.42 -28.74
N MET A 367 24.89 -30.45 -29.28
CA MET A 367 24.16 -29.23 -29.65
C MET A 367 22.77 -29.16 -29.02
N VAL A 368 22.33 -27.94 -28.71
CA VAL A 368 21.02 -27.62 -28.12
C VAL A 368 20.17 -26.90 -29.16
N GLN A 369 18.90 -27.29 -29.31
CA GLN A 369 17.96 -26.58 -30.19
C GLN A 369 17.35 -25.40 -29.43
N VAL A 370 17.37 -24.23 -30.04
CA VAL A 370 16.93 -22.97 -29.42
C VAL A 370 16.03 -22.21 -30.39
N ASP A 371 14.91 -21.71 -29.87
CA ASP A 371 14.03 -20.81 -30.61
C ASP A 371 14.69 -19.44 -30.78
N TRP A 372 14.76 -19.00 -32.03
CA TRP A 372 15.35 -17.74 -32.43
C TRP A 372 14.27 -16.64 -32.47
N PRO A 373 14.60 -15.34 -32.32
CA PRO A 373 13.61 -14.27 -32.30
C PRO A 373 12.76 -14.13 -33.56
N ASP A 374 13.22 -14.67 -34.70
CA ASP A 374 12.49 -14.70 -35.97
C ASP A 374 11.52 -15.89 -36.09
N GLY A 375 11.39 -16.70 -35.03
CA GLY A 375 10.58 -17.91 -35.00
C GLY A 375 11.26 -19.15 -35.59
N SER A 376 12.49 -19.05 -36.10
CA SER A 376 13.25 -20.21 -36.58
C SER A 376 13.89 -20.99 -35.43
N VAL A 377 14.08 -22.30 -35.61
CA VAL A 377 14.84 -23.13 -34.67
C VAL A 377 16.28 -23.24 -35.15
N LYS A 378 17.25 -22.97 -34.28
CA LYS A 378 18.68 -23.14 -34.60
C LYS A 378 19.34 -24.15 -33.67
N ASN A 379 20.26 -24.95 -34.22
CA ASN A 379 21.12 -25.84 -33.47
C ASN A 379 22.34 -25.08 -32.97
N LEU A 380 22.49 -25.00 -31.65
CA LEU A 380 23.52 -24.21 -30.99
C LEU A 380 24.58 -25.12 -30.38
N HIS A 381 25.84 -24.87 -30.73
CA HIS A 381 26.97 -25.40 -29.95
C HIS A 381 27.26 -24.46 -28.77
N VAL A 382 26.95 -24.93 -27.56
CA VAL A 382 27.12 -24.18 -26.32
C VAL A 382 28.51 -24.41 -25.77
N ASP A 383 29.32 -23.36 -25.67
CA ASP A 383 30.62 -23.39 -24.99
C ASP A 383 30.48 -22.77 -23.58
N PRO A 384 30.45 -23.57 -22.50
CA PRO A 384 30.17 -23.07 -21.14
C PRO A 384 31.15 -21.97 -20.67
N PRO A 385 32.47 -22.02 -20.93
CA PRO A 385 33.39 -20.92 -20.64
C PRO A 385 33.01 -19.60 -21.31
N SER A 386 32.63 -19.62 -22.59
CA SER A 386 32.19 -18.41 -23.30
C SER A 386 30.91 -17.81 -22.69
N LEU A 387 29.94 -18.65 -22.29
CA LEU A 387 28.71 -18.20 -21.63
C LEU A 387 28.99 -17.64 -20.23
N HIS A 388 29.88 -18.25 -19.46
CA HIS A 388 30.25 -17.73 -18.14
C HIS A 388 30.97 -16.37 -18.24
N SER A 389 31.83 -16.18 -19.25
CA SER A 389 32.44 -14.88 -19.55
C SER A 389 31.39 -13.84 -19.96
N TYR A 390 30.42 -14.23 -20.81
CA TYR A 390 29.30 -13.39 -21.19
C TYR A 390 28.43 -12.96 -19.99
N GLN A 391 28.08 -13.90 -19.12
CA GLN A 391 27.36 -13.64 -17.86
C GLN A 391 28.08 -12.60 -16.99
N LYS A 392 29.40 -12.71 -16.83
CA LYS A 392 30.20 -11.70 -16.11
C LYS A 392 30.15 -10.32 -16.76
N ARG A 393 30.16 -10.26 -18.10
CA ARG A 393 30.03 -8.99 -18.83
C ARG A 393 28.64 -8.37 -18.69
N LEU A 394 27.58 -9.17 -18.71
CA LEU A 394 26.21 -8.70 -18.44
C LEU A 394 26.09 -8.09 -17.04
N LEU A 395 26.59 -8.78 -16.01
CA LEU A 395 26.58 -8.27 -14.64
C LEU A 395 27.35 -6.95 -14.51
N ARG A 396 28.47 -6.79 -15.24
CA ARG A 396 29.19 -5.50 -15.30
C ARG A 396 28.36 -4.41 -15.97
N ALA A 397 27.65 -4.70 -17.07
CA ALA A 397 26.79 -3.74 -17.75
C ALA A 397 25.64 -3.26 -16.86
N VAL A 398 25.01 -4.17 -16.10
CA VAL A 398 23.98 -3.81 -15.10
C VAL A 398 24.55 -2.85 -14.06
N ARG A 399 25.74 -3.11 -13.50
CA ARG A 399 26.41 -2.18 -12.55
C ARG A 399 26.72 -0.80 -13.13
N VAL A 400 26.95 -0.69 -14.43
CA VAL A 400 27.14 0.63 -15.08
C VAL A 400 25.81 1.38 -15.14
N CYS A 401 24.70 0.69 -15.43
CA CYS A 401 23.36 1.27 -15.40
C CYS A 401 22.95 1.69 -13.97
N GLU A 402 23.17 0.84 -12.96
CA GLU A 402 22.91 1.16 -11.54
C GLU A 402 23.65 2.42 -11.09
N ARG A 403 24.94 2.55 -11.44
CA ARG A 403 25.72 3.77 -11.15
C ARG A 403 25.17 5.00 -11.86
N ARG A 404 24.60 4.84 -13.07
CA ARG A 404 23.93 5.94 -13.78
C ARG A 404 22.65 6.37 -13.08
N VAL A 405 21.85 5.42 -12.56
CA VAL A 405 20.66 5.72 -11.73
C VAL A 405 21.07 6.47 -10.45
N ALA A 406 22.12 6.00 -9.77
CA ALA A 406 22.65 6.69 -8.58
C ALA A 406 23.11 8.13 -8.91
N TRP A 407 23.79 8.33 -10.05
CA TRP A 407 24.22 9.65 -10.53
C TRP A 407 23.05 10.60 -10.84
N LEU A 408 21.92 10.08 -11.31
CA LEU A 408 20.69 10.86 -11.52
C LEU A 408 20.04 11.30 -10.20
N ASN A 409 20.22 10.51 -9.13
CA ASN A 409 19.70 10.79 -7.79
C ASN A 409 20.72 11.48 -6.87
N GLN A 410 21.94 11.78 -7.36
CA GLN A 410 23.04 12.27 -6.52
C GLN A 410 22.87 13.72 -6.07
N THR A 411 22.32 14.58 -6.94
CA THR A 411 22.14 16.01 -6.66
C THR A 411 20.67 16.39 -6.66
N SER A 412 20.31 17.39 -5.85
CA SER A 412 18.92 17.87 -5.75
C SER A 412 18.40 18.36 -7.10
N SER A 413 19.25 18.98 -7.94
CA SER A 413 18.81 19.45 -9.26
C SER A 413 18.44 18.31 -10.20
N ARG A 414 19.28 17.26 -10.32
CA ARG A 414 19.01 16.15 -11.25
C ARG A 414 17.82 15.31 -10.82
N MET A 415 17.62 15.21 -9.51
CA MET A 415 16.44 14.56 -8.96
C MET A 415 15.16 15.28 -9.38
N ILE A 416 15.14 16.63 -9.40
CA ILE A 416 13.94 17.42 -9.72
C ILE A 416 13.74 17.63 -11.23
N TRP A 417 14.82 17.95 -11.95
CA TRP A 417 14.78 18.41 -13.35
C TRP A 417 15.24 17.35 -14.36
N GLY A 418 15.81 16.24 -13.90
CA GLY A 418 16.62 15.36 -14.73
C GLY A 418 17.93 16.03 -15.18
N SER A 419 18.61 15.42 -16.15
CA SER A 419 19.79 16.02 -16.79
C SER A 419 19.34 17.04 -17.83
N VAL A 420 19.66 18.32 -17.65
CA VAL A 420 19.34 19.38 -18.62
C VAL A 420 20.34 19.34 -19.76
N CYS A 421 19.93 18.94 -20.97
CA CYS A 421 20.87 18.66 -22.07
C CYS A 421 20.93 19.78 -23.13
N GLU A 422 19.87 20.58 -23.22
CA GLU A 422 19.67 21.60 -24.24
C GLU A 422 20.57 22.82 -23.99
N GLN A 423 20.89 23.56 -25.06
CA GLN A 423 21.77 24.73 -24.99
C GLN A 423 20.99 26.03 -24.75
N ARG A 424 19.74 26.07 -25.19
CA ARG A 424 18.81 27.17 -24.97
C ARG A 424 17.67 26.66 -24.10
N VAL A 425 17.54 27.17 -22.87
CA VAL A 425 16.68 26.58 -21.84
C VAL A 425 15.66 27.59 -21.32
N GLN A 426 14.37 27.32 -21.48
CA GLN A 426 13.30 28.07 -20.82
C GLN A 426 12.73 27.26 -19.66
N VAL A 427 12.60 27.88 -18.50
CA VAL A 427 12.07 27.24 -17.29
C VAL A 427 10.71 27.85 -16.97
N LEU A 428 9.65 27.06 -17.03
CA LEU A 428 8.28 27.46 -16.68
C LEU A 428 7.97 26.97 -15.26
N LEU A 429 7.64 27.88 -14.35
CA LEU A 429 7.34 27.57 -12.96
C LEU A 429 5.87 27.88 -12.66
N ASP A 430 5.14 26.86 -12.20
CA ASP A 430 3.77 26.99 -11.69
C ASP A 430 3.78 27.74 -10.35
N MET A 431 3.42 29.02 -10.39
CA MET A 431 3.24 29.90 -9.23
C MET A 431 1.76 30.10 -8.91
N SER A 432 0.89 29.14 -9.24
CA SER A 432 -0.53 29.19 -8.86
C SER A 432 -0.73 29.23 -7.34
N GLY A 433 -1.87 29.77 -6.88
CA GLY A 433 -2.20 29.86 -5.45
C GLY A 433 -2.29 28.49 -4.75
N MET A 434 -2.48 27.41 -5.52
CA MET A 434 -2.41 26.04 -5.02
C MET A 434 -1.00 25.69 -4.50
N ASN A 435 0.05 26.34 -5.00
CA ASN A 435 1.45 26.03 -4.66
C ASN A 435 2.02 26.89 -3.54
N THR A 436 1.20 27.68 -2.86
CA THR A 436 1.60 28.50 -1.70
C THR A 436 2.34 27.68 -0.64
N HIS A 437 1.86 26.47 -0.34
CA HIS A 437 2.51 25.54 0.60
C HIS A 437 3.83 24.93 0.05
N LEU A 438 3.99 24.91 -1.27
CA LEU A 438 5.17 24.36 -1.98
C LEU A 438 6.15 25.45 -2.45
N GLN A 439 5.90 26.72 -2.14
CA GLN A 439 6.71 27.85 -2.62
C GLN A 439 8.20 27.70 -2.25
N LEU A 440 8.51 27.23 -1.04
CA LEU A 440 9.89 26.96 -0.61
C LEU A 440 10.55 25.83 -1.42
N HIS A 441 9.78 24.80 -1.79
CA HIS A 441 10.26 23.70 -2.64
C HIS A 441 10.52 24.17 -4.07
N ILE A 442 9.65 25.03 -4.63
CA ILE A 442 9.86 25.63 -5.95
C ILE A 442 11.10 26.55 -5.92
N GLN A 443 11.28 27.34 -4.85
CA GLN A 443 12.49 28.13 -4.63
C GLN A 443 13.75 27.27 -4.57
N HIS A 444 13.73 26.17 -3.82
CA HIS A 444 14.85 25.24 -3.77
C HIS A 444 15.12 24.57 -5.13
N ALA A 445 14.07 24.16 -5.85
CA ALA A 445 14.16 23.55 -7.17
C ALA A 445 14.83 24.49 -8.18
N LEU A 446 14.40 25.76 -8.24
CA LEU A 446 15.00 26.73 -9.12
C LEU A 446 16.44 27.05 -8.71
N ARG A 447 16.71 27.24 -7.40
CA ARG A 447 18.05 27.53 -6.88
C ARG A 447 19.04 26.44 -7.29
N THR A 448 18.70 25.18 -7.04
CA THR A 448 19.56 24.04 -7.38
C THR A 448 19.78 23.91 -8.88
N LEU A 449 18.75 24.17 -9.71
CA LEU A 449 18.91 24.26 -11.17
C LEU A 449 19.93 25.32 -11.59
N LEU A 450 19.78 26.54 -11.10
CA LEU A 450 20.67 27.66 -11.42
C LEU A 450 22.11 27.41 -10.97
N GLN A 451 22.30 26.78 -9.80
CA GLN A 451 23.62 26.48 -9.22
C GLN A 451 24.33 25.30 -9.90
N GLU A 452 23.60 24.24 -10.25
CA GLU A 452 24.20 22.95 -10.64
C GLU A 452 24.19 22.67 -12.14
N GLN A 453 23.18 23.12 -12.91
CA GLN A 453 23.00 22.69 -14.31
C GLN A 453 22.94 23.82 -15.34
N MET A 454 22.68 25.07 -14.92
CA MET A 454 22.56 26.20 -15.85
C MET A 454 23.90 26.87 -16.19
N ALA A 455 24.91 26.70 -15.34
CA ALA A 455 26.27 27.20 -15.60
C ALA A 455 26.86 26.48 -16.83
N GLY A 456 27.00 27.21 -17.95
CA GLY A 456 27.52 26.69 -19.22
C GLY A 456 26.49 26.58 -20.35
N LYS A 457 25.22 26.92 -20.10
CA LYS A 457 24.21 27.01 -21.18
C LYS A 457 24.39 28.27 -22.02
N HIS A 458 24.04 28.20 -23.30
CA HIS A 458 24.18 29.34 -24.21
C HIS A 458 23.23 30.48 -23.83
N SER A 459 21.95 30.17 -23.64
CA SER A 459 20.95 31.16 -23.23
C SER A 459 19.83 30.53 -22.42
N PHE A 460 19.23 31.31 -21.53
CA PHE A 460 18.12 30.86 -20.71
C PHE A 460 17.06 31.95 -20.48
N ASN A 461 15.89 31.55 -20.01
CA ASN A 461 14.89 32.44 -19.45
C ASN A 461 14.06 31.69 -18.39
N VAL A 462 13.50 32.43 -17.43
CA VAL A 462 12.58 31.88 -16.43
C VAL A 462 11.23 32.59 -16.57
N ILE A 463 10.18 31.78 -16.74
CA ILE A 463 8.80 32.20 -16.94
C ILE A 463 7.98 31.64 -15.77
N LEU A 464 7.25 32.51 -15.09
CA LEU A 464 6.34 32.16 -14.01
C LEU A 464 4.92 32.25 -14.55
N PHE A 465 4.06 31.33 -14.11
CA PHE A 465 2.66 31.39 -14.50
C PHE A 465 1.75 31.05 -13.33
N GLY A 466 0.65 31.79 -13.24
CA GLY A 466 -0.50 31.52 -12.40
C GLY A 466 -1.76 31.72 -13.24
N SER A 467 -2.60 32.69 -12.85
CA SER A 467 -3.65 33.20 -13.75
C SER A 467 -3.06 33.95 -14.95
N ASP A 468 -1.99 34.70 -14.69
CA ASP A 468 -1.23 35.48 -15.66
C ASP A 468 0.19 34.92 -15.81
N VAL A 469 0.85 35.25 -16.93
CA VAL A 469 2.22 34.84 -17.24
C VAL A 469 3.16 36.01 -17.02
N GLN A 470 4.24 35.79 -16.29
CA GLN A 470 5.31 36.76 -16.04
C GLN A 470 6.64 36.15 -16.46
N SER A 471 7.50 36.91 -17.11
CA SER A 471 8.80 36.44 -17.58
C SER A 471 9.89 37.36 -17.07
N TRP A 472 11.02 36.80 -16.64
CA TRP A 472 12.16 37.61 -16.14
C TRP A 472 12.63 38.60 -17.21
N GLN A 473 12.76 38.12 -18.46
CA GLN A 473 13.08 38.92 -19.64
C GLN A 473 12.15 38.60 -20.80
N ARG A 474 12.00 39.53 -21.75
CA ARG A 474 11.18 39.31 -22.96
C ARG A 474 11.79 38.32 -23.96
N LYS A 475 13.11 38.14 -23.91
CA LYS A 475 13.89 37.24 -24.79
C LYS A 475 14.83 36.40 -23.93
N MET A 476 15.38 35.32 -24.48
CA MET A 476 16.42 34.54 -23.80
C MET A 476 17.72 35.35 -23.65
N PHE A 477 18.39 35.20 -22.50
CA PHE A 477 19.64 35.88 -22.16
C PHE A 477 20.78 34.89 -21.91
N PRO A 478 22.05 35.28 -22.10
CA PRO A 478 23.19 34.39 -21.83
C PRO A 478 23.24 33.89 -20.37
N ALA A 479 23.58 32.63 -20.15
CA ALA A 479 23.66 32.03 -18.81
C ALA A 479 24.97 32.39 -18.07
N THR A 480 25.26 33.69 -17.96
CA THR A 480 26.37 34.20 -17.14
C THR A 480 26.01 34.16 -15.66
N HIS A 481 27.01 34.03 -14.78
CA HIS A 481 26.80 34.05 -13.33
C HIS A 481 26.01 35.28 -12.85
N GLU A 482 26.25 36.46 -13.46
CA GLU A 482 25.52 37.69 -13.17
C GLU A 482 24.03 37.59 -13.54
N ASN A 483 23.71 37.08 -14.72
CA ASN A 483 22.33 36.91 -15.17
C ASN A 483 21.60 35.84 -14.34
N LEU A 484 22.29 34.76 -13.96
CA LEU A 484 21.75 33.71 -13.08
C LEU A 484 21.44 34.27 -11.67
N GLN A 485 22.32 35.12 -11.14
CA GLN A 485 22.07 35.81 -9.87
C GLN A 485 20.92 36.81 -9.98
N ALA A 486 20.83 37.56 -11.08
CA ALA A 486 19.76 38.54 -11.30
C ALA A 486 18.37 37.89 -11.43
N VAL A 487 18.26 36.75 -12.13
CA VAL A 487 16.99 36.01 -12.20
C VAL A 487 16.59 35.44 -10.84
N TRP A 488 17.57 35.01 -10.03
CA TRP A 488 17.32 34.50 -8.69
C TRP A 488 16.76 35.60 -7.77
N GLN A 489 17.37 36.79 -7.80
CA GLN A 489 16.87 37.96 -7.07
C GLN A 489 15.45 38.36 -7.51
N TRP A 490 15.17 38.35 -8.82
CA TRP A 490 13.84 38.60 -9.34
C TRP A 490 12.82 37.55 -8.89
N PHE A 491 13.20 36.28 -8.86
CA PHE A 491 12.32 35.19 -8.45
C PHE A 491 11.97 35.26 -6.96
N GLN A 492 12.92 35.68 -6.11
CA GLN A 492 12.69 35.85 -4.67
C GLN A 492 11.59 36.87 -4.33
N THR A 493 11.28 37.82 -5.21
CA THR A 493 10.23 38.82 -5.00
C THR A 493 8.83 38.35 -5.45
N GLN A 494 8.69 37.10 -5.89
CA GLN A 494 7.45 36.58 -6.49
C GLN A 494 6.67 35.73 -5.48
N GLU A 495 5.34 35.84 -5.50
CA GLU A 495 4.43 35.10 -4.63
C GLU A 495 3.53 34.17 -5.45
N CYS A 496 3.09 33.06 -4.86
CA CYS A 496 2.18 32.13 -5.50
C CYS A 496 0.74 32.66 -5.46
N VAL A 497 0.14 32.97 -6.61
CA VAL A 497 -1.21 33.57 -6.71
C VAL A 497 -1.98 33.07 -7.94
N GLY A 498 -3.31 33.11 -7.86
CA GLY A 498 -4.20 32.82 -8.99
C GLY A 498 -4.39 31.34 -9.32
N GLY A 499 -4.94 31.07 -10.51
CA GLY A 499 -5.14 29.73 -11.07
C GLY A 499 -3.88 29.16 -11.72
N ARG A 500 -4.01 28.05 -12.45
CA ARG A 500 -2.93 27.36 -13.18
C ARG A 500 -3.19 27.42 -14.69
N ASN A 501 -2.94 28.57 -15.32
CA ASN A 501 -3.12 28.79 -16.75
C ASN A 501 -1.93 28.31 -17.60
N THR A 502 -1.66 27.01 -17.57
CA THR A 502 -0.52 26.39 -18.26
C THR A 502 -0.53 26.62 -19.77
N LEU A 503 -1.71 26.69 -20.41
CA LEU A 503 -1.79 26.92 -21.86
C LEU A 503 -1.23 28.29 -22.26
N SER A 504 -1.51 29.33 -21.46
CA SER A 504 -0.96 30.66 -21.70
C SER A 504 0.56 30.72 -21.52
N ALA A 505 1.08 30.00 -20.51
CA ALA A 505 2.50 29.89 -20.25
C ALA A 505 3.23 29.17 -21.40
N LEU A 506 2.65 28.07 -21.89
CA LEU A 506 3.18 27.32 -23.03
C LEU A 506 3.12 28.14 -24.31
N ARG A 507 2.05 28.91 -24.57
CA ARG A 507 2.00 29.84 -25.70
C ARG A 507 3.13 30.86 -25.62
N TRP A 508 3.33 31.46 -24.45
CA TRP A 508 4.39 32.44 -24.25
C TRP A 508 5.79 31.86 -24.49
N ALA A 509 6.04 30.63 -24.05
CA ALA A 509 7.33 29.97 -24.24
C ALA A 509 7.55 29.51 -25.69
N LEU A 510 6.52 28.93 -26.32
CA LEU A 510 6.58 28.28 -27.62
C LEU A 510 6.37 29.22 -28.82
N GLU A 511 5.88 30.45 -28.61
CA GLU A 511 5.68 31.45 -29.67
C GLU A 511 6.89 32.38 -29.86
N ASP A 512 7.92 32.28 -29.01
CA ASP A 512 9.16 33.03 -29.21
C ASP A 512 9.90 32.45 -30.43
N GLU A 513 9.92 33.21 -31.53
CA GLU A 513 10.57 32.81 -32.79
C GLU A 513 12.07 32.54 -32.53
N PRO A 514 12.57 31.33 -32.81
CA PRO A 514 13.99 31.05 -32.68
C PRO A 514 14.76 31.95 -33.66
N PRO A 515 15.89 32.55 -33.25
CA PRO A 515 16.70 33.35 -34.16
C PRO A 515 17.13 32.47 -35.35
N ALA A 516 16.98 33.00 -36.56
CA ALA A 516 17.03 32.30 -37.84
C ALA A 516 18.33 31.49 -38.15
N ASP A 517 19.33 31.51 -37.26
CA ASP A 517 20.66 30.91 -37.44
C ASP A 517 21.07 29.92 -36.32
N SER A 518 20.14 29.48 -35.45
CA SER A 518 20.49 28.64 -34.30
C SER A 518 20.45 27.14 -34.62
N ALA A 519 21.62 26.51 -34.82
CA ALA A 519 21.80 25.05 -34.79
C ALA A 519 21.71 24.44 -33.36
N LEU A 520 21.35 25.25 -32.36
CA LEU A 520 21.30 24.87 -30.95
C LEU A 520 19.96 24.22 -30.61
N THR A 521 19.97 23.31 -29.65
CA THR A 521 18.77 22.63 -29.14
C THR A 521 18.03 23.51 -28.14
N ASP A 522 16.71 23.62 -28.33
CA ASP A 522 15.79 24.39 -27.48
C ASP A 522 15.05 23.44 -26.53
N GLY A 523 15.09 23.73 -25.23
CA GLY A 523 14.44 22.93 -24.19
C GLY A 523 13.54 23.77 -23.31
N VAL A 524 12.28 23.38 -23.17
CA VAL A 524 11.31 24.01 -22.27
C VAL A 524 11.06 23.06 -21.10
N TYR A 525 11.31 23.53 -19.87
CA TYR A 525 11.19 22.74 -18.64
C TYR A 525 10.05 23.29 -17.79
N LEU A 526 8.94 22.55 -17.72
CA LEU A 526 7.76 22.90 -16.95
C LEU A 526 7.78 22.23 -15.58
N LEU A 527 7.90 23.00 -14.50
CA LEU A 527 7.68 22.53 -13.13
C LEU A 527 6.25 22.84 -12.69
N THR A 528 5.45 21.81 -12.41
CA THR A 528 4.05 21.92 -11.98
C THR A 528 3.76 20.94 -10.84
N THR A 529 2.69 21.19 -10.10
CA THR A 529 2.21 20.32 -9.01
C THR A 529 0.90 19.62 -9.34
N GLY A 530 0.27 19.97 -10.47
CA GLY A 530 -1.03 19.46 -10.87
C GLY A 530 -1.39 19.72 -12.32
N LEU A 531 -2.63 19.35 -12.68
CA LEU A 531 -3.19 19.55 -14.02
C LEU A 531 -3.46 21.04 -14.31
N PRO A 532 -3.32 21.50 -15.56
CA PRO A 532 -3.75 22.82 -16.02
C PRO A 532 -5.23 23.09 -15.73
N ASP A 533 -5.59 24.36 -15.57
CA ASP A 533 -7.01 24.79 -15.51
C ASP A 533 -7.72 24.60 -16.86
N GLN A 534 -6.97 24.49 -17.95
CA GLN A 534 -7.48 24.23 -19.30
C GLN A 534 -7.66 22.73 -19.54
N HIS A 535 -8.58 22.37 -20.45
CA HIS A 535 -8.75 20.97 -20.88
C HIS A 535 -7.44 20.40 -21.44
N MET A 536 -6.98 19.29 -20.87
CA MET A 536 -5.70 18.67 -21.23
C MET A 536 -5.58 18.39 -22.74
N ASP A 537 -6.63 17.91 -23.38
CA ASP A 537 -6.64 17.65 -24.84
C ASP A 537 -6.28 18.90 -25.66
N SER A 538 -6.74 20.08 -25.24
CA SER A 538 -6.42 21.35 -25.91
C SER A 538 -4.95 21.74 -25.71
N VAL A 539 -4.41 21.48 -24.52
CA VAL A 539 -3.01 21.76 -24.19
C VAL A 539 -2.08 20.81 -24.94
N THR A 540 -2.36 19.50 -24.89
CA THR A 540 -1.58 18.46 -25.57
C THR A 540 -1.61 18.63 -27.10
N SER A 541 -2.77 18.96 -27.68
CA SER A 541 -2.89 19.22 -29.12
C SER A 541 -2.03 20.42 -29.55
N TYR A 542 -2.08 21.52 -28.80
CA TYR A 542 -1.27 22.71 -29.07
C TYR A 542 0.24 22.41 -28.98
N VAL A 543 0.67 21.70 -27.93
CA VAL A 543 2.08 21.31 -27.76
C VAL A 543 2.54 20.39 -28.89
N SER A 544 1.74 19.39 -29.28
CA SER A 544 2.08 18.48 -30.37
C SER A 544 2.23 19.21 -31.71
N GLU A 545 1.36 20.18 -32.02
CA GLU A 545 1.44 20.98 -33.24
C GLU A 545 2.72 21.85 -33.28
N ARG A 546 3.05 22.52 -32.16
CA ARG A 546 4.21 23.41 -32.08
C ARG A 546 5.55 22.68 -32.00
N CYS A 547 5.64 21.60 -31.24
CA CYS A 547 6.89 20.84 -31.12
C CYS A 547 7.17 19.96 -32.34
N SER A 548 6.17 19.65 -33.17
CA SER A 548 6.39 18.92 -34.44
C SER A 548 7.07 19.78 -35.50
N THR A 549 6.95 21.10 -35.42
CA THR A 549 7.46 22.06 -36.43
C THR A 549 8.78 22.72 -36.03
N SER A 550 9.15 22.65 -34.76
CA SER A 550 10.35 23.28 -34.19
C SER A 550 11.25 22.22 -33.52
N ASN A 551 12.57 22.45 -33.47
CA ASN A 551 13.52 21.59 -32.73
C ASN A 551 13.45 21.87 -31.21
N LEU A 552 12.24 21.86 -30.66
CA LEU A 552 11.95 22.22 -29.29
C LEU A 552 11.38 21.02 -28.54
N ASN A 553 11.97 20.72 -27.38
CA ASN A 553 11.51 19.64 -26.50
C ASN A 553 10.85 20.20 -25.24
N LEU A 554 9.62 19.76 -24.93
CA LEU A 554 8.94 20.09 -23.68
C LEU A 554 9.14 19.00 -22.63
N HIS A 555 9.96 19.28 -21.62
CA HIS A 555 10.13 18.44 -20.44
C HIS A 555 9.17 18.88 -19.34
N VAL A 556 8.54 17.92 -18.65
CA VAL A 556 7.56 18.18 -17.59
C VAL A 556 8.02 17.53 -16.29
N CYS A 557 8.16 18.34 -15.25
CA CYS A 557 8.54 17.97 -13.91
C CYS A 557 7.31 18.12 -13.00
N LEU A 558 6.78 17.00 -12.51
CA LEU A 558 5.70 16.98 -11.53
C LEU A 558 6.30 16.88 -10.12
N PHE A 559 6.01 17.85 -9.26
CA PHE A 559 6.37 17.79 -7.83
C PHE A 559 5.11 17.60 -6.99
N THR A 560 5.08 16.55 -6.16
CA THR A 560 3.95 16.28 -5.24
C THR A 560 4.43 15.94 -3.84
N GLU A 561 3.61 16.21 -2.84
CA GLU A 561 3.84 15.70 -1.48
C GLU A 561 3.60 14.19 -1.39
N VAL A 562 4.18 13.54 -0.37
CA VAL A 562 4.36 12.07 -0.20
C VAL A 562 3.07 11.22 -0.27
N LYS A 563 1.88 11.83 -0.30
CA LYS A 563 0.59 11.13 -0.31
C LYS A 563 0.09 10.77 -1.71
N HIS A 564 0.52 9.61 -2.20
CA HIS A 564 -0.10 8.94 -3.35
C HIS A 564 -1.62 8.79 -3.18
N THR A 565 -2.38 9.57 -3.93
CA THR A 565 -3.83 9.40 -4.14
C THR A 565 -4.09 8.87 -5.56
N GLU A 566 -5.20 8.17 -5.79
CA GLU A 566 -5.55 7.67 -7.14
C GLU A 566 -5.60 8.82 -8.16
N SER A 567 -6.03 10.01 -7.73
CA SER A 567 -6.07 11.24 -8.53
C SER A 567 -4.69 11.73 -8.98
N GLN A 568 -3.64 11.53 -8.18
CA GLN A 568 -2.27 11.90 -8.58
C GLN A 568 -1.71 11.00 -9.67
N ALA A 569 -2.06 9.71 -9.69
CA ALA A 569 -1.62 8.80 -10.76
C ALA A 569 -2.30 9.10 -12.11
N GLU A 570 -3.52 9.64 -12.10
CA GLU A 570 -4.18 10.19 -13.29
C GLU A 570 -3.51 11.48 -13.75
N THR A 571 -3.16 12.34 -12.79
CA THR A 571 -2.42 13.59 -13.05
C THR A 571 -1.05 13.34 -13.67
N ALA A 572 -0.28 12.40 -13.10
CA ALA A 572 1.04 12.01 -13.61
C ALA A 572 0.95 11.44 -15.04
N ARG A 573 -0.03 10.57 -15.32
CA ARG A 573 -0.25 10.06 -16.68
C ARG A 573 -0.54 11.17 -17.69
N ALA A 574 -1.46 12.07 -17.36
CA ALA A 574 -1.81 13.17 -18.26
C ALA A 574 -0.64 14.14 -18.53
N LEU A 575 0.18 14.41 -17.52
CA LEU A 575 1.39 15.25 -17.67
C LEU A 575 2.53 14.51 -18.38
N SER A 576 2.63 13.18 -18.21
CA SER A 576 3.54 12.34 -19.00
C SER A 576 3.16 12.36 -20.48
N ASP A 577 1.87 12.19 -20.79
CA ASP A 577 1.36 12.27 -22.17
C ASP A 577 1.66 13.66 -22.79
N LEU A 578 1.54 14.73 -22.00
CA LEU A 578 1.89 16.09 -22.43
C LEU A 578 3.39 16.23 -22.74
N ALA A 579 4.28 15.69 -21.91
CA ALA A 579 5.72 15.71 -22.14
C ALA A 579 6.10 14.93 -23.42
N HIS A 580 5.51 13.74 -23.60
CA HIS A 580 5.75 12.89 -24.77
C HIS A 580 5.19 13.50 -26.06
N ALA A 581 4.05 14.21 -25.99
CA ALA A 581 3.50 14.97 -27.11
C ALA A 581 4.42 16.11 -27.55
N GLY A 582 5.21 16.68 -26.62
CA GLY A 582 6.23 17.70 -26.89
C GLY A 582 7.65 17.15 -27.10
N HIS A 583 7.79 15.85 -27.40
CA HIS A 583 9.09 15.17 -27.60
C HIS A 583 10.10 15.31 -26.44
N GLY A 584 9.63 15.66 -25.26
CA GLY A 584 10.48 15.78 -24.08
C GLY A 584 10.37 14.58 -23.15
N ARG A 585 10.62 14.84 -21.87
CA ARG A 585 10.75 13.82 -20.81
C ARG A 585 9.87 14.19 -19.63
N PHE A 586 9.31 13.18 -19.01
CA PHE A 586 8.56 13.30 -17.78
C PHE A 586 9.41 12.87 -16.57
N ILE A 587 9.33 13.65 -15.50
CA ILE A 587 9.87 13.29 -14.19
C ILE A 587 8.85 13.64 -13.10
N TRP A 588 8.56 12.67 -12.23
CA TRP A 588 7.68 12.82 -11.09
C TRP A 588 8.47 12.62 -9.81
N THR A 589 8.46 13.64 -8.96
CA THR A 589 9.33 13.75 -7.79
C THR A 589 8.53 14.13 -6.56
N THR A 590 9.07 13.75 -5.41
CA THR A 590 8.60 14.13 -4.08
C THR A 590 9.81 14.60 -3.27
N GLU A 591 9.57 15.15 -2.08
CA GLU A 591 10.63 15.40 -1.09
C GLU A 591 11.48 14.15 -0.77
N THR A 592 10.92 12.94 -0.94
CA THR A 592 11.62 11.68 -0.65
C THR A 592 12.41 11.10 -1.82
N GLY A 593 12.26 11.64 -3.02
CA GLY A 593 12.92 11.14 -4.22
C GLY A 593 12.04 11.08 -5.46
N VAL A 594 12.63 10.54 -6.53
CA VAL A 594 11.98 10.32 -7.83
C VAL A 594 11.02 9.12 -7.76
N LEU A 595 9.75 9.35 -8.08
CA LEU A 595 8.71 8.33 -8.16
C LEU A 595 8.66 7.67 -9.54
N GLU A 596 8.76 8.48 -10.59
CA GLU A 596 8.74 8.06 -11.99
C GLU A 596 9.64 8.98 -12.81
N SER A 597 10.38 8.43 -13.76
CA SER A 597 11.26 9.22 -14.64
C SER A 597 11.53 8.46 -15.91
N ASP A 598 11.35 9.09 -17.07
CA ASP A 598 11.66 8.47 -18.35
C ASP A 598 13.14 8.02 -18.43
N ASP A 599 14.06 8.84 -17.94
CA ASP A 599 15.50 8.53 -17.96
C ASP A 599 15.86 7.33 -17.08
N ILE A 600 15.15 7.13 -15.96
CA ILE A 600 15.34 5.96 -15.08
C ILE A 600 14.65 4.73 -15.66
N SER A 601 13.44 4.89 -16.22
CA SER A 601 12.67 3.80 -16.84
C SER A 601 13.44 3.11 -17.96
N VAL A 602 14.08 3.88 -18.87
CA VAL A 602 14.87 3.30 -19.96
C VAL A 602 16.10 2.52 -19.41
N LEU A 603 16.73 2.98 -18.34
CA LEU A 603 17.81 2.25 -17.68
C LEU A 603 17.30 0.95 -17.04
N ILE A 604 16.12 0.97 -16.42
CA ILE A 604 15.49 -0.22 -15.84
C ILE A 604 15.14 -1.24 -16.92
N GLU A 605 14.58 -0.81 -18.05
CA GLU A 605 14.27 -1.68 -19.21
C GLU A 605 15.54 -2.35 -19.78
N GLU A 606 16.65 -1.61 -19.86
CA GLU A 606 17.94 -2.15 -20.29
C GLU A 606 18.46 -3.22 -19.30
N MET A 607 18.35 -2.96 -17.99
CA MET A 607 18.71 -3.93 -16.95
C MET A 607 17.81 -5.18 -16.97
N GLN A 608 16.51 -5.04 -17.20
CA GLN A 608 15.58 -6.15 -17.38
C GLN A 608 15.94 -7.00 -18.61
N THR A 609 16.33 -6.35 -19.71
CA THR A 609 16.83 -7.05 -20.91
C THR A 609 18.11 -7.84 -20.60
N ALA A 610 19.04 -7.26 -19.83
CA ALA A 610 20.24 -7.97 -19.37
C ALA A 610 19.90 -9.18 -18.49
N ALA A 611 18.94 -9.05 -17.57
CA ALA A 611 18.48 -10.14 -16.71
C ALA A 611 17.82 -11.27 -17.52
N ASN A 612 17.00 -10.94 -18.53
CA ASN A 612 16.41 -11.90 -19.45
C ASN A 612 17.47 -12.67 -20.24
N TYR A 613 18.51 -11.99 -20.75
CA TYR A 613 19.64 -12.65 -21.41
C TYR A 613 20.44 -13.53 -20.45
N TYR A 614 20.64 -13.09 -19.21
CA TYR A 614 21.31 -13.89 -18.19
C TYR A 614 20.53 -15.18 -17.90
N GLN A 615 19.21 -15.09 -17.72
CA GLN A 615 18.35 -16.26 -17.47
C GLN A 615 18.39 -17.25 -18.65
N LYS A 616 18.21 -16.78 -19.89
CA LYS A 616 18.33 -17.63 -21.09
C LYS A 616 19.71 -18.29 -21.18
N SER A 617 20.78 -17.58 -20.83
CA SER A 617 22.13 -18.18 -20.81
C SER A 617 22.27 -19.30 -19.78
N CYS A 618 21.60 -19.18 -18.62
CA CYS A 618 21.57 -20.24 -17.60
C CYS A 618 20.80 -21.47 -18.09
N GLU A 619 19.64 -21.26 -18.73
CA GLU A 619 18.82 -22.34 -19.30
C GLU A 619 19.57 -23.13 -20.38
N LEU A 620 20.42 -22.48 -21.17
CA LEU A 620 21.29 -23.15 -22.16
C LEU A 620 22.35 -24.02 -21.50
N VAL A 621 22.93 -23.57 -20.38
CA VAL A 621 23.89 -24.36 -19.59
C VAL A 621 23.18 -25.54 -18.94
N ASP A 622 22.02 -25.33 -18.33
CA ASP A 622 21.21 -26.38 -17.69
C ASP A 622 20.79 -27.46 -18.71
N SER A 623 20.38 -27.05 -19.91
CA SER A 623 20.01 -27.95 -21.01
C SER A 623 21.18 -28.81 -21.50
N LEU A 624 22.40 -28.26 -21.53
CA LEU A 624 23.61 -29.01 -21.86
C LEU A 624 23.96 -30.01 -20.76
N MET A 625 23.85 -29.60 -19.49
CA MET A 625 24.14 -30.46 -18.35
C MET A 625 23.17 -31.65 -18.28
N GLN A 626 21.88 -31.41 -18.47
CA GLN A 626 20.86 -32.47 -18.50
C GLN A 626 21.15 -33.52 -19.60
N LYS A 627 21.55 -33.09 -20.80
CA LYS A 627 21.95 -33.98 -21.91
C LYS A 627 23.24 -34.77 -21.64
N SER A 628 24.17 -34.22 -20.86
CA SER A 628 25.41 -34.92 -20.48
C SER A 628 25.18 -36.01 -19.43
N SER A 629 24.17 -35.85 -18.57
CA SER A 629 23.83 -36.80 -17.50
C SER A 629 22.89 -37.95 -17.92
N SER A 630 22.34 -37.95 -19.14
CA SER A 630 21.46 -39.02 -19.64
C SER A 630 22.19 -40.14 -20.42
N GLY A 631 23.52 -40.20 -20.35
CA GLY A 631 24.33 -41.26 -20.94
C GLY A 631 24.70 -42.35 -19.92
N GLY A 632 23.77 -43.26 -19.60
CA GLY A 632 24.01 -44.30 -18.61
C GLY A 632 22.86 -45.28 -18.36
N SER A 633 22.20 -45.77 -19.42
CA SER A 633 21.40 -47.00 -19.36
C SER A 633 21.21 -47.56 -20.77
N GLY A 634 22.19 -48.35 -21.20
CA GLY A 634 22.11 -49.17 -22.40
C GLY A 634 22.93 -50.43 -22.18
N GLU A 635 22.29 -51.47 -21.65
CA GLU A 635 22.83 -52.84 -21.64
C GLU A 635 21.70 -53.85 -21.91
N SER A 636 21.73 -54.44 -23.10
CA SER A 636 21.54 -55.88 -23.28
C SER A 636 22.34 -56.30 -24.50
N SER A 637 23.60 -56.61 -24.22
CA SER A 637 24.56 -57.31 -25.06
C SER A 637 24.16 -58.77 -25.29
N SER A 638 24.42 -59.28 -26.50
CA SER A 638 24.95 -60.63 -26.69
C SER A 638 26.45 -60.51 -27.01
N SER A 639 27.26 -61.16 -26.15
CA SER A 639 28.65 -61.64 -26.30
C SER A 639 29.75 -60.65 -26.73
N SER A 640 30.96 -60.63 -26.17
CA SER A 640 31.61 -61.28 -25.04
C SER A 640 33.05 -60.70 -24.99
N ILE A 641 33.70 -60.84 -23.84
CA ILE A 641 35.17 -60.76 -23.59
C ILE A 641 35.71 -59.43 -23.02
N ARG A 642 35.80 -59.49 -21.67
CA ARG A 642 36.63 -58.83 -20.63
C ARG A 642 37.67 -57.72 -20.98
N PRO A 643 37.79 -56.67 -20.14
CA PRO A 643 38.93 -55.73 -20.09
C PRO A 643 40.01 -56.20 -19.09
N PRO A 644 41.23 -55.58 -19.11
CA PRO A 644 41.60 -54.80 -17.91
C PRO A 644 42.58 -53.61 -18.11
N THR A 645 42.41 -52.62 -17.22
CA THR A 645 43.40 -51.82 -16.45
C THR A 645 44.45 -50.88 -17.11
N SER A 646 44.34 -49.61 -16.68
CA SER A 646 45.38 -48.67 -16.19
C SER A 646 46.42 -48.05 -17.16
N SER A 647 46.33 -46.72 -17.33
CA SER A 647 47.36 -45.69 -16.99
C SER A 647 47.24 -44.43 -17.87
N PRO A 648 47.77 -43.25 -17.45
CA PRO A 648 47.12 -41.96 -17.68
C PRO A 648 47.79 -41.02 -18.71
N LYS A 649 47.02 -40.00 -19.13
CA LYS A 649 47.39 -38.72 -19.81
C LYS A 649 47.85 -38.79 -21.27
N SER A 650 47.04 -38.22 -22.17
CA SER A 650 47.54 -37.39 -23.27
C SER A 650 46.54 -36.28 -23.63
N LYS A 651 47.06 -35.06 -23.82
CA LYS A 651 46.33 -33.87 -24.25
C LYS A 651 45.91 -34.07 -25.71
N VAL A 652 44.62 -34.02 -26.02
CA VAL A 652 44.13 -33.93 -27.41
C VAL A 652 44.18 -32.45 -27.85
N PRO A 653 44.77 -32.11 -29.00
CA PRO A 653 44.87 -30.72 -29.45
C PRO A 653 43.54 -30.19 -29.97
N LEU A 654 43.28 -28.89 -29.75
CA LEU A 654 42.15 -28.16 -30.35
C LEU A 654 42.22 -28.24 -31.90
N PRO A 655 41.07 -28.39 -32.60
CA PRO A 655 41.06 -28.43 -34.06
C PRO A 655 41.41 -27.05 -34.62
N ARG A 656 42.29 -27.02 -35.64
CA ARG A 656 42.67 -25.79 -36.35
C ARG A 656 41.44 -25.17 -37.05
N PRO A 657 41.29 -23.83 -37.07
CA PRO A 657 40.20 -23.18 -37.79
C PRO A 657 40.28 -23.50 -39.29
N THR A 658 39.18 -23.94 -39.87
CA THR A 658 39.07 -24.16 -41.33
C THR A 658 39.02 -22.83 -42.07
N THR A 659 39.47 -22.80 -43.33
CA THR A 659 39.51 -21.59 -44.18
C THR A 659 38.16 -20.86 -44.26
N LEU A 660 37.03 -21.58 -44.12
CA LEU A 660 35.68 -21.02 -44.04
C LEU A 660 35.38 -20.25 -42.74
N SER A 661 36.03 -20.60 -41.63
CA SER A 661 35.90 -19.90 -40.34
C SER A 661 36.68 -18.58 -40.31
N LEU A 662 37.83 -18.52 -40.98
CA LEU A 662 38.58 -17.26 -41.21
C LEU A 662 37.84 -16.34 -42.20
N ALA A 663 37.29 -16.90 -43.30
CA ALA A 663 36.56 -16.12 -44.29
C ALA A 663 35.24 -15.49 -43.78
N ARG A 664 34.64 -16.06 -42.72
CA ARG A 664 33.44 -15.49 -42.07
C ARG A 664 33.75 -14.37 -41.09
N GLN A 665 35.00 -14.26 -40.63
CA GLN A 665 35.45 -13.20 -39.72
C GLN A 665 35.72 -11.88 -40.47
N GLU A 666 35.91 -11.94 -41.80
CA GLU A 666 36.26 -10.79 -42.65
C GLU A 666 35.08 -10.20 -43.44
N ARG A 667 33.87 -10.77 -43.40
CA ARG A 667 32.71 -10.30 -44.19
C ARG A 667 31.51 -9.94 -43.33
N GLY A 668 31.61 -8.84 -42.60
CA GLY A 668 30.47 -8.13 -42.03
C GLY A 668 30.07 -6.96 -42.92
N GLN A 669 29.22 -7.18 -43.95
CA GLN A 669 28.37 -6.17 -44.61
C GLN A 669 27.70 -6.80 -45.85
N LYS A 670 26.38 -6.97 -45.81
CA LYS A 670 25.37 -6.80 -46.89
C LYS A 670 24.18 -7.77 -46.73
N SER A 671 23.00 -7.15 -46.64
CA SER A 671 21.65 -7.67 -46.51
C SER A 671 21.18 -8.53 -47.69
N ARG A 672 20.33 -9.54 -47.45
CA ARG A 672 19.29 -9.94 -48.43
C ARG A 672 18.03 -10.56 -47.77
N PRO A 673 16.85 -10.40 -48.41
CA PRO A 673 15.52 -10.65 -47.82
C PRO A 673 14.96 -12.06 -48.12
N ASN A 674 14.02 -12.51 -47.29
CA ASN A 674 13.33 -13.81 -47.36
C ASN A 674 12.21 -13.84 -48.42
N SER A 675 12.09 -14.97 -49.13
CA SER A 675 10.99 -15.32 -50.04
C SER A 675 10.65 -16.81 -49.88
N SER A 676 9.33 -17.12 -49.87
CA SER A 676 8.62 -18.38 -50.17
C SER A 676 7.65 -18.76 -49.02
N LYS A 677 6.34 -18.45 -49.05
CA LYS A 677 5.22 -19.00 -49.87
C LYS A 677 5.13 -20.54 -49.88
N ALA A 678 4.16 -21.10 -49.15
CA ALA A 678 3.42 -22.32 -49.51
C ALA A 678 2.10 -22.41 -48.69
N GLU A 679 0.97 -22.46 -49.38
CA GLU A 679 -0.37 -22.76 -48.87
C GLU A 679 -0.58 -24.28 -48.74
N THR A 680 -1.44 -24.73 -47.83
CA THR A 680 -2.24 -25.96 -47.99
C THR A 680 -3.45 -25.99 -47.03
N PRO A 681 -4.57 -26.68 -47.38
CA PRO A 681 -5.92 -26.32 -46.96
C PRO A 681 -6.52 -27.17 -45.81
N ALA A 682 -7.72 -26.75 -45.40
CA ALA A 682 -8.47 -27.09 -44.18
C ALA A 682 -8.88 -28.55 -43.96
N VAL A 683 -8.98 -28.95 -42.68
CA VAL A 683 -9.83 -30.07 -42.22
C VAL A 683 -10.56 -29.67 -40.92
N HIS A 684 -11.89 -29.77 -40.97
CA HIS A 684 -12.82 -29.60 -39.86
C HIS A 684 -12.68 -30.69 -38.79
N SER A 685 -12.76 -30.32 -37.51
CA SER A 685 -13.29 -31.22 -36.47
C SER A 685 -14.13 -30.44 -35.46
N LYS A 686 -15.38 -30.90 -35.30
CA LYS A 686 -16.39 -30.37 -34.39
C LYS A 686 -16.13 -30.93 -32.99
N SER A 687 -15.91 -30.07 -32.00
CA SER A 687 -16.21 -30.39 -30.59
C SER A 687 -16.65 -29.12 -29.86
N ALA A 688 -17.82 -29.21 -29.25
CA ALA A 688 -18.51 -28.11 -28.59
C ALA A 688 -17.94 -27.88 -27.19
N GLN A 689 -17.27 -26.75 -26.98
CA GLN A 689 -17.03 -26.19 -25.65
C GLN A 689 -16.82 -24.67 -25.74
N ARG A 690 -17.85 -23.94 -25.28
CA ARG A 690 -18.02 -22.48 -25.19
C ARG A 690 -16.72 -21.66 -25.34
N ARG A 691 -16.40 -21.22 -26.56
CA ARG A 691 -15.39 -20.17 -26.82
C ARG A 691 -16.10 -18.83 -27.02
N VAL A 692 -15.53 -17.79 -26.38
CA VAL A 692 -15.91 -16.37 -26.54
C VAL A 692 -16.00 -16.06 -28.04
N SER A 693 -17.14 -15.56 -28.51
CA SER A 693 -17.40 -15.42 -29.95
C SER A 693 -16.54 -14.31 -30.55
N VAL A 694 -15.60 -14.70 -31.39
CA VAL A 694 -14.91 -13.78 -32.30
C VAL A 694 -15.86 -13.48 -33.47
N SER A 695 -16.19 -12.21 -33.70
CA SER A 695 -16.97 -11.79 -34.88
C SER A 695 -16.07 -11.11 -35.90
N GLN A 696 -16.11 -11.59 -37.14
CA GLN A 696 -15.36 -11.04 -38.28
C GLN A 696 -16.35 -10.47 -39.29
N SER A 697 -16.03 -9.31 -39.88
CA SER A 697 -16.72 -8.75 -41.04
C SER A 697 -15.79 -8.72 -42.24
N VAL A 698 -16.32 -9.10 -43.38
CA VAL A 698 -15.57 -9.27 -44.63
C VAL A 698 -15.87 -8.09 -45.55
N PHE A 699 -14.85 -7.57 -46.23
CA PHE A 699 -14.98 -6.52 -47.25
C PHE A 699 -14.05 -6.82 -48.43
N PHE A 700 -14.35 -6.26 -49.60
CA PHE A 700 -13.53 -6.40 -50.79
C PHE A 700 -12.53 -5.24 -50.88
N MET A 701 -11.29 -5.55 -51.19
CA MET A 701 -10.24 -4.58 -51.52
C MET A 701 -10.22 -4.30 -53.03
N GLU A 702 -9.68 -3.15 -53.44
CA GLU A 702 -9.64 -2.70 -54.84
C GLU A 702 -8.89 -3.63 -55.79
N ASP A 703 -8.04 -4.50 -55.27
CA ASP A 703 -7.30 -5.55 -56.00
C ASP A 703 -8.06 -6.88 -56.11
N GLY A 704 -9.33 -6.92 -55.67
CA GLY A 704 -10.17 -8.12 -55.69
C GLY A 704 -9.89 -9.10 -54.54
N HIS A 705 -8.99 -8.75 -53.61
CA HIS A 705 -8.73 -9.57 -52.43
C HIS A 705 -9.80 -9.37 -51.34
N LEU A 706 -10.12 -10.44 -50.62
CA LEU A 706 -11.03 -10.45 -49.48
C LEU A 706 -10.28 -9.98 -48.22
N GLY A 707 -10.64 -8.80 -47.72
CA GLY A 707 -10.19 -8.27 -46.44
C GLY A 707 -11.10 -8.68 -45.29
N PHE A 708 -10.52 -8.88 -44.11
CA PHE A 708 -11.26 -9.22 -42.89
C PHE A 708 -10.98 -8.17 -41.80
N VAL A 709 -12.03 -7.67 -41.15
CA VAL A 709 -11.94 -6.84 -39.94
C VAL A 709 -12.52 -7.62 -38.77
N PHE A 710 -11.78 -7.69 -37.67
CA PHE A 710 -12.30 -8.18 -36.39
C PHE A 710 -13.20 -7.12 -35.75
N LYS A 711 -14.49 -7.45 -35.57
CA LYS A 711 -15.45 -6.59 -34.85
C LYS A 711 -15.26 -6.65 -33.33
N SER A 712 -14.66 -7.72 -32.82
CA SER A 712 -14.35 -7.86 -31.39
C SER A 712 -13.07 -8.67 -31.18
N TYR A 713 -12.10 -8.09 -30.48
CA TYR A 713 -10.89 -8.77 -30.05
C TYR A 713 -11.13 -9.47 -28.71
N PRO A 714 -10.61 -10.70 -28.49
CA PRO A 714 -10.62 -11.29 -27.16
C PRO A 714 -9.78 -10.40 -26.24
N LYS A 715 -10.42 -9.78 -25.24
CA LYS A 715 -9.70 -9.04 -24.20
C LYS A 715 -8.62 -9.96 -23.63
N PRO A 716 -7.35 -9.52 -23.51
CA PRO A 716 -6.34 -10.31 -22.83
C PRO A 716 -6.92 -10.67 -21.46
N LYS A 717 -6.94 -11.97 -21.12
CA LYS A 717 -7.35 -12.39 -19.79
C LYS A 717 -6.40 -11.69 -18.82
N SER A 718 -6.89 -10.71 -18.07
CA SER A 718 -6.12 -10.15 -16.96
C SER A 718 -5.66 -11.31 -16.10
N VAL A 719 -4.35 -11.55 -16.10
CA VAL A 719 -3.71 -12.64 -15.34
C VAL A 719 -3.89 -12.41 -13.84
N ARG A 720 -4.09 -11.15 -13.44
CA ARG A 720 -4.33 -10.69 -12.08
C ARG A 720 -5.83 -10.56 -11.80
N LYS A 721 -6.32 -11.29 -10.78
CA LYS A 721 -7.69 -11.14 -10.27
C LYS A 721 -7.72 -9.89 -9.39
N SER A 722 -8.33 -8.81 -9.87
CA SER A 722 -8.58 -7.62 -9.04
C SER A 722 -9.57 -7.94 -7.92
N ILE A 723 -9.43 -7.25 -6.79
CA ILE A 723 -10.37 -7.36 -5.68
C ILE A 723 -11.62 -6.57 -6.07
N ALA A 724 -12.74 -7.27 -6.26
CA ALA A 724 -14.00 -6.66 -6.65
C ALA A 724 -14.60 -5.83 -5.51
N SER A 725 -15.19 -4.68 -5.84
CA SER A 725 -16.02 -3.92 -4.90
C SER A 725 -17.34 -4.65 -4.65
N ILE A 726 -17.67 -4.88 -3.37
CA ILE A 726 -18.89 -5.58 -3.00
C ILE A 726 -20.11 -4.66 -3.04
N LYS A 727 -21.24 -5.17 -3.55
CA LYS A 727 -22.54 -4.49 -3.49
C LYS A 727 -23.44 -5.22 -2.50
N LEU A 728 -23.76 -4.57 -1.39
CA LEU A 728 -24.59 -5.13 -0.32
C LEU A 728 -25.97 -4.44 -0.27
N PRO A 729 -27.07 -5.16 0.00
CA PRO A 729 -28.40 -4.59 0.06
C PRO A 729 -28.57 -3.73 1.32
N LYS A 730 -29.33 -2.62 1.21
CA LYS A 730 -29.65 -1.75 2.34
C LYS A 730 -30.66 -2.37 3.31
N HIS A 731 -31.60 -3.17 2.81
CA HIS A 731 -32.66 -3.78 3.61
C HIS A 731 -32.40 -5.26 3.89
N GLU A 732 -32.95 -5.77 4.99
CA GLU A 732 -32.89 -7.18 5.33
C GLU A 732 -33.94 -7.98 4.55
N GLY A 733 -33.49 -9.04 3.88
CA GLY A 733 -34.38 -9.95 3.17
C GLY A 733 -34.96 -11.02 4.11
N ILE A 734 -36.25 -11.32 3.95
CA ILE A 734 -36.91 -12.45 4.62
C ILE A 734 -36.50 -13.73 3.86
N CYS A 735 -35.42 -14.37 4.31
CA CYS A 735 -34.91 -15.62 3.77
C CYS A 735 -34.05 -16.35 4.81
N SER A 736 -33.77 -17.63 4.58
CA SER A 736 -32.83 -18.37 5.44
C SER A 736 -31.40 -17.84 5.30
N THR A 737 -30.56 -17.99 6.33
CA THR A 737 -29.13 -17.63 6.25
C THR A 737 -28.45 -18.39 5.11
N LYS A 738 -28.82 -19.65 4.86
CA LYS A 738 -28.30 -20.44 3.73
C LYS A 738 -28.55 -19.77 2.38
N GLN A 739 -29.77 -19.26 2.14
CA GLN A 739 -30.10 -18.55 0.91
C GLN A 739 -29.43 -17.18 0.85
N TRP A 740 -29.34 -16.49 1.98
CA TRP A 740 -28.68 -15.20 2.11
C TRP A 740 -27.18 -15.29 1.77
N LEU A 741 -26.46 -16.25 2.35
CA LEU A 741 -25.04 -16.53 2.07
C LEU A 741 -24.78 -17.05 0.65
N LYS A 742 -25.78 -17.60 -0.04
CA LYS A 742 -25.65 -17.92 -1.47
C LYS A 742 -25.44 -16.66 -2.32
N ARG A 743 -25.91 -15.49 -1.86
CA ARG A 743 -25.72 -14.19 -2.53
C ARG A 743 -24.57 -13.40 -1.91
N PHE A 744 -24.48 -13.38 -0.58
CA PHE A 744 -23.58 -12.50 0.19
C PHE A 744 -22.50 -13.25 0.98
N GLY A 745 -22.28 -14.53 0.71
CA GLY A 745 -21.20 -15.33 1.29
C GLY A 745 -19.84 -14.97 0.71
N ILE A 746 -18.77 -15.20 1.48
CA ILE A 746 -17.39 -14.83 1.14
C ILE A 746 -16.98 -15.38 -0.24
N ARG A 747 -17.33 -16.63 -0.51
CA ARG A 747 -17.02 -17.31 -1.78
C ARG A 747 -17.74 -16.69 -2.97
N ASN A 748 -18.99 -16.28 -2.80
CA ASN A 748 -19.84 -15.74 -3.87
C ASN A 748 -19.52 -14.27 -4.15
N LEU A 749 -19.00 -13.56 -3.16
CA LEU A 749 -18.46 -12.21 -3.30
C LEU A 749 -17.00 -12.18 -3.78
N HIS A 750 -16.40 -13.33 -4.12
CA HIS A 750 -15.01 -13.47 -4.55
C HIS A 750 -13.96 -12.97 -3.53
N LEU A 751 -14.30 -12.96 -2.24
CA LEU A 751 -13.45 -12.50 -1.13
C LEU A 751 -12.70 -13.65 -0.41
N ASP A 752 -12.67 -14.85 -0.99
CA ASP A 752 -11.92 -15.98 -0.43
C ASP A 752 -10.40 -15.75 -0.64
N LEU A 753 -9.70 -15.36 0.42
CA LEU A 753 -8.27 -14.98 0.38
C LEU A 753 -7.41 -16.11 -0.20
N HIS A 754 -7.69 -17.35 0.17
CA HIS A 754 -6.92 -18.50 -0.31
C HIS A 754 -7.08 -18.68 -1.81
N ARG A 755 -8.27 -18.40 -2.38
CA ARG A 755 -8.50 -18.44 -3.84
C ARG A 755 -7.90 -17.26 -4.59
N LEU A 756 -7.83 -16.09 -3.98
CA LEU A 756 -7.15 -14.93 -4.54
C LEU A 756 -5.64 -15.21 -4.69
N LEU A 757 -5.07 -15.95 -3.73
CA LEU A 757 -3.66 -16.35 -3.70
C LEU A 757 -3.37 -17.70 -4.41
N SER A 758 -4.36 -18.34 -5.02
CA SER A 758 -4.20 -19.67 -5.68
C SER A 758 -4.14 -19.58 -7.20
N GLY A 759 -3.31 -18.68 -7.73
CA GLY A 759 -2.93 -18.69 -9.15
C GLY A 759 -1.88 -19.78 -9.46
N PRO A 760 -1.79 -20.28 -10.71
CA PRO A 760 -0.73 -21.22 -11.12
C PRO A 760 0.68 -20.62 -10.92
N GLU A 761 0.79 -19.30 -10.94
CA GLU A 761 2.03 -18.55 -10.77
C GLU A 761 2.49 -18.43 -9.31
N CYS A 762 1.63 -18.75 -8.33
CA CYS A 762 1.91 -18.53 -6.92
C CYS A 762 2.48 -19.78 -6.22
N ARG A 763 2.65 -20.92 -6.87
CA ARG A 763 3.13 -22.15 -6.21
C ARG A 763 4.64 -22.19 -6.14
N HIS A 764 5.19 -22.28 -4.93
CA HIS A 764 6.59 -22.59 -4.74
C HIS A 764 6.82 -24.06 -5.07
N GLN A 765 7.62 -24.33 -6.11
CA GLN A 765 7.96 -25.70 -6.51
C GLN A 765 9.39 -25.99 -6.07
N ASP A 766 9.53 -26.81 -5.02
CA ASP A 766 10.78 -27.47 -4.66
C ASP A 766 10.91 -28.73 -5.51
N THR A 767 11.56 -28.59 -6.66
CA THR A 767 11.83 -29.74 -7.53
C THR A 767 13.12 -30.40 -7.07
N LEU A 768 13.06 -31.69 -6.75
CA LEU A 768 14.25 -32.51 -6.57
C LEU A 768 14.96 -32.58 -7.93
N VAL A 769 16.14 -31.97 -8.04
CA VAL A 769 16.93 -32.04 -9.26
C VAL A 769 17.72 -33.36 -9.22
N PRO A 770 17.34 -34.39 -10.02
CA PRO A 770 17.91 -35.73 -9.88
C PRO A 770 19.42 -35.78 -10.13
N SER A 771 19.94 -34.83 -10.92
CA SER A 771 21.35 -34.69 -11.26
C SER A 771 22.21 -34.04 -10.18
N VAL A 772 21.61 -33.39 -9.17
CA VAL A 772 22.35 -32.66 -8.11
C VAL A 772 22.07 -33.25 -6.72
N GLN A 773 21.13 -34.20 -6.60
CA GLN A 773 20.62 -34.73 -5.32
C GLN A 773 20.25 -33.63 -4.31
N ARG A 774 19.97 -32.42 -4.78
CA ARG A 774 19.58 -31.26 -3.99
C ARG A 774 18.20 -30.81 -4.43
N ARG A 775 17.40 -30.35 -3.45
CA ARG A 775 16.17 -29.61 -3.70
C ARG A 775 16.56 -28.21 -4.11
N VAL A 776 16.11 -27.77 -5.28
CA VAL A 776 16.40 -26.43 -5.79
C VAL A 776 15.08 -25.66 -5.84
N SER A 777 14.99 -24.60 -5.05
CA SER A 777 13.85 -23.70 -4.96
C SER A 777 13.68 -22.87 -6.25
N ALA A 778 12.44 -22.64 -6.69
CA ALA A 778 12.15 -21.84 -7.88
C ALA A 778 12.78 -20.42 -7.85
N LYS A 779 13.37 -19.97 -8.96
CA LYS A 779 14.26 -18.79 -9.09
C LYS A 779 13.68 -17.39 -8.74
N TYR A 780 12.41 -17.29 -8.30
CA TYR A 780 11.75 -16.00 -7.97
C TYR A 780 11.69 -15.69 -6.46
N CYS A 781 12.39 -16.44 -5.61
CA CYS A 781 12.28 -16.34 -4.14
C CYS A 781 12.79 -15.05 -3.52
N ALA A 782 13.55 -14.23 -4.25
CA ALA A 782 14.02 -12.94 -3.74
C ALA A 782 12.95 -11.84 -3.86
N ILE A 783 12.11 -11.86 -4.90
CA ILE A 783 11.27 -10.71 -5.29
C ILE A 783 9.90 -10.71 -4.60
N PHE A 784 9.35 -11.89 -4.30
CA PHE A 784 8.03 -12.02 -3.67
C PHE A 784 8.13 -12.82 -2.37
N PRO A 785 7.67 -12.27 -1.22
CA PRO A 785 7.73 -12.98 0.04
C PRO A 785 6.94 -14.30 -0.05
N SER A 786 7.55 -15.37 0.44
CA SER A 786 6.92 -16.68 0.51
C SER A 786 6.09 -16.81 1.78
N ILE A 787 4.85 -17.27 1.64
CA ILE A 787 3.90 -17.48 2.73
C ILE A 787 3.36 -18.91 2.69
N GLN A 788 3.07 -19.48 3.85
CA GLN A 788 2.50 -20.83 3.95
C GLN A 788 0.96 -20.74 4.04
N ILE A 789 0.26 -21.36 3.09
CA ILE A 789 -1.21 -21.44 3.09
C ILE A 789 -1.62 -22.90 2.97
N ASN A 790 -2.33 -23.42 3.99
CA ASN A 790 -2.81 -24.81 4.05
C ASN A 790 -1.69 -25.83 3.82
N GLY A 791 -0.52 -25.60 4.40
CA GLY A 791 0.65 -26.48 4.28
C GLY A 791 1.48 -26.29 3.01
N ALA A 792 0.98 -25.57 1.99
CA ALA A 792 1.73 -25.28 0.76
C ALA A 792 2.40 -23.91 0.82
N VAL A 793 3.69 -23.83 0.47
CA VAL A 793 4.41 -22.57 0.33
C VAL A 793 3.98 -21.91 -0.99
N LYS A 794 3.63 -20.63 -0.91
CA LYS A 794 3.17 -19.82 -2.05
C LYS A 794 3.85 -18.45 -2.05
N HIS A 795 4.06 -17.88 -3.23
CA HIS A 795 4.54 -16.51 -3.36
C HIS A 795 3.37 -15.52 -3.24
N LEU A 796 3.56 -14.47 -2.44
CA LEU A 796 2.57 -13.42 -2.22
C LEU A 796 2.69 -12.35 -3.31
N HIS A 797 1.75 -12.36 -4.27
CA HIS A 797 1.74 -11.44 -5.41
C HIS A 797 0.89 -10.18 -5.15
N LEU A 798 0.09 -10.16 -4.08
CA LEU A 798 -0.75 -9.01 -3.75
C LEU A 798 0.08 -7.85 -3.20
N SER A 799 -0.12 -6.66 -3.74
CA SER A 799 0.55 -5.44 -3.26
C SER A 799 0.02 -5.00 -1.88
N PRO A 800 0.76 -4.18 -1.12
CA PRO A 800 0.24 -3.62 0.13
C PRO A 800 -1.06 -2.81 -0.04
N ALA A 801 -1.26 -2.20 -1.22
CA ALA A 801 -2.47 -1.47 -1.57
C ALA A 801 -3.65 -2.41 -1.87
N GLU A 802 -3.41 -3.49 -2.63
CA GLU A 802 -4.42 -4.53 -2.86
C GLU A 802 -4.84 -5.18 -1.54
N LEU A 803 -3.89 -5.51 -0.65
CA LEU A 803 -4.21 -6.04 0.68
C LEU A 803 -5.01 -5.04 1.53
N LYS A 804 -4.72 -3.74 1.45
CA LYS A 804 -5.52 -2.69 2.12
C LYS A 804 -6.94 -2.63 1.56
N GLN A 805 -7.10 -2.70 0.24
CA GLN A 805 -8.41 -2.76 -0.42
C GLN A 805 -9.19 -3.99 0.01
N TYR A 806 -8.55 -5.17 0.06
CA TYR A 806 -9.15 -6.41 0.56
C TYR A 806 -9.67 -6.24 1.99
N ILE A 807 -8.84 -5.70 2.90
CA ILE A 807 -9.22 -5.45 4.30
C ILE A 807 -10.47 -4.56 4.36
N SER A 808 -10.50 -3.44 3.64
CA SER A 808 -11.64 -2.53 3.60
C SER A 808 -12.94 -3.20 3.10
N GLN A 809 -12.86 -4.01 2.03
CA GLN A 809 -14.03 -4.76 1.53
C GLN A 809 -14.52 -5.79 2.56
N THR A 810 -13.61 -6.49 3.24
CA THR A 810 -13.99 -7.46 4.28
C THR A 810 -14.56 -6.79 5.54
N GLU A 811 -14.12 -5.58 5.90
CA GLU A 811 -14.69 -4.81 7.01
C GLU A 811 -16.14 -4.40 6.72
N THR A 812 -16.39 -3.95 5.48
CA THR A 812 -17.75 -3.63 5.02
C THR A 812 -18.66 -4.86 5.06
N LEU A 813 -18.16 -6.03 4.62
CA LEU A 813 -18.90 -7.29 4.70
C LEU A 813 -19.14 -7.73 6.15
N MET A 814 -18.15 -7.55 7.03
CA MET A 814 -18.25 -7.90 8.44
C MET A 814 -19.39 -7.14 9.09
N LEU A 815 -19.46 -5.82 8.90
CA LEU A 815 -20.56 -4.99 9.40
C LEU A 815 -21.93 -5.52 8.96
N ARG A 816 -22.03 -5.98 7.70
CA ARG A 816 -23.27 -6.56 7.18
C ARG A 816 -23.63 -7.90 7.82
N TYR A 817 -22.65 -8.77 8.10
CA TYR A 817 -22.88 -10.01 8.84
C TYR A 817 -23.34 -9.73 10.27
N CYS A 818 -22.77 -8.70 10.91
CA CYS A 818 -23.17 -8.28 12.25
C CYS A 818 -24.62 -7.78 12.28
N GLN A 819 -25.01 -6.94 11.32
CA GLN A 819 -26.40 -6.49 11.14
C GLN A 819 -27.35 -7.67 10.94
N ARG A 820 -26.96 -8.66 10.12
CA ARG A 820 -27.77 -9.85 9.88
C ARG A 820 -27.92 -10.71 11.14
N LEU A 821 -26.86 -10.85 11.92
CA LEU A 821 -26.88 -11.58 13.19
C LEU A 821 -27.81 -10.89 14.19
N GLN A 822 -27.68 -9.57 14.33
CA GLN A 822 -28.57 -8.76 15.17
C GLN A 822 -30.03 -8.94 14.73
N TRP A 823 -30.32 -8.89 13.43
CA TRP A 823 -31.67 -9.10 12.90
C TRP A 823 -32.25 -10.50 13.21
N LEU A 824 -31.41 -11.54 13.31
CA LEU A 824 -31.82 -12.88 13.72
C LEU A 824 -32.07 -12.98 15.23
N LEU A 825 -31.40 -12.15 16.03
CA LEU A 825 -31.49 -12.12 17.49
C LEU A 825 -32.55 -11.12 18.02
N THR A 826 -33.20 -10.36 17.14
CA THR A 826 -34.29 -9.44 17.51
C THR A 826 -35.67 -10.08 17.48
N GLY A 827 -36.52 -9.72 18.42
CA GLY A 827 -37.95 -10.06 18.43
C GLY A 827 -38.21 -11.57 18.50
N SER A 828 -39.23 -12.02 17.78
CA SER A 828 -39.65 -13.43 17.79
C SER A 828 -38.62 -14.37 17.13
N ARG A 829 -37.77 -13.85 16.23
CA ARG A 829 -36.77 -14.64 15.48
C ARG A 829 -35.70 -15.24 16.39
N ARG A 830 -35.41 -14.59 17.51
CA ARG A 830 -34.50 -15.12 18.54
C ARG A 830 -34.95 -16.49 19.04
N MET A 831 -36.25 -16.64 19.29
CA MET A 831 -36.82 -17.86 19.88
C MET A 831 -37.22 -18.90 18.85
N PHE A 832 -37.78 -18.50 17.72
CA PHE A 832 -38.40 -19.43 16.76
C PHE A 832 -37.68 -19.50 15.40
N GLY A 833 -36.68 -18.66 15.18
CA GLY A 833 -36.09 -18.45 13.87
C GLY A 833 -37.01 -17.63 12.94
N SER A 834 -36.57 -17.44 11.70
CA SER A 834 -37.35 -16.73 10.68
C SER A 834 -38.36 -17.65 10.01
N VAL A 835 -39.64 -17.28 9.99
CA VAL A 835 -40.70 -17.99 9.25
C VAL A 835 -40.63 -17.64 7.77
N LEU A 836 -40.62 -18.64 6.88
CA LEU A 836 -40.38 -18.43 5.44
C LEU A 836 -41.56 -18.84 4.55
N GLU A 837 -42.39 -19.76 5.01
CA GLU A 837 -43.51 -20.32 4.30
C GLU A 837 -44.74 -19.40 4.40
N LYS A 838 -45.58 -19.38 3.36
CA LYS A 838 -46.83 -18.59 3.34
C LYS A 838 -47.98 -19.28 4.06
N GLU A 839 -47.88 -20.60 4.24
CA GLU A 839 -48.86 -21.45 4.90
C GLU A 839 -48.15 -22.21 6.01
N VAL A 840 -48.50 -21.94 7.26
CA VAL A 840 -47.73 -22.35 8.43
C VAL A 840 -48.60 -23.05 9.47
N CYS A 841 -48.15 -24.19 9.96
CA CYS A 841 -48.76 -24.87 11.11
C CYS A 841 -47.77 -24.88 12.27
N LEU A 842 -48.12 -24.22 13.37
CA LEU A 842 -47.34 -24.28 14.61
C LEU A 842 -47.79 -25.51 15.41
N LEU A 843 -46.89 -26.48 15.62
CA LEU A 843 -47.11 -27.63 16.49
C LEU A 843 -46.48 -27.36 17.85
N LEU A 844 -47.30 -27.25 18.89
CA LEU A 844 -46.91 -26.89 20.25
C LEU A 844 -46.94 -28.12 21.14
N ASP A 845 -45.77 -28.55 21.61
CA ASP A 845 -45.66 -29.55 22.66
C ASP A 845 -46.14 -28.94 23.97
N VAL A 846 -47.23 -29.51 24.51
CA VAL A 846 -47.81 -29.11 25.80
C VAL A 846 -47.77 -30.25 26.81
N SER A 847 -46.79 -31.15 26.67
CA SER A 847 -46.52 -32.20 27.65
C SER A 847 -46.06 -31.63 29.00
N GLY A 848 -46.08 -32.47 30.04
CA GLY A 848 -45.69 -32.07 31.39
C GLY A 848 -44.23 -31.58 31.51
N SER A 849 -43.33 -31.99 30.61
CA SER A 849 -41.93 -31.54 30.64
C SER A 849 -41.75 -30.09 30.15
N MET A 850 -42.68 -29.59 29.34
CA MET A 850 -42.69 -28.21 28.86
C MET A 850 -43.18 -27.19 29.90
N ALA A 851 -43.71 -27.65 31.05
CA ALA A 851 -44.34 -26.79 32.06
C ALA A 851 -43.45 -25.63 32.55
N SER A 852 -42.13 -25.86 32.66
CA SER A 852 -41.17 -24.85 33.13
C SER A 852 -40.94 -23.71 32.12
N CYS A 853 -40.96 -24.00 30.81
CA CYS A 853 -40.69 -23.03 29.76
C CYS A 853 -41.97 -22.49 29.09
N PHE A 854 -43.13 -23.07 29.39
CA PHE A 854 -44.39 -22.72 28.73
C PHE A 854 -44.82 -21.25 28.88
N PRO A 855 -44.67 -20.59 30.05
CA PRO A 855 -45.02 -19.17 30.18
C PRO A 855 -44.17 -18.25 29.28
N GLU A 856 -42.89 -18.57 29.12
CA GLU A 856 -42.00 -17.85 28.20
C GLU A 856 -42.36 -18.15 26.74
N LEU A 857 -42.70 -19.41 26.45
CA LEU A 857 -43.20 -19.82 25.15
C LEU A 857 -44.48 -19.08 24.76
N GLN A 858 -45.46 -18.91 25.66
CA GLN A 858 -46.68 -18.15 25.40
C GLN A 858 -46.39 -16.70 25.03
N LYS A 859 -45.47 -16.04 25.76
CA LYS A 859 -45.03 -14.67 25.45
C LYS A 859 -44.33 -14.60 24.09
N GLY A 860 -43.44 -15.55 23.82
CA GLY A 860 -42.75 -15.66 22.53
C GLY A 860 -43.72 -15.88 21.37
N LEU A 861 -44.68 -16.80 21.51
CA LEU A 861 -45.67 -17.09 20.47
C LEU A 861 -46.56 -15.89 20.19
N THR A 862 -46.91 -15.13 21.23
CA THR A 862 -47.61 -13.84 21.08
C THR A 862 -46.80 -12.90 20.20
N LEU A 863 -45.49 -12.74 20.46
CA LEU A 863 -44.61 -11.95 19.61
C LEU A 863 -44.51 -12.52 18.19
N LEU A 864 -44.43 -13.85 18.02
CA LEU A 864 -44.34 -14.51 16.71
C LEU A 864 -45.56 -14.22 15.83
N ILE A 865 -46.76 -14.29 16.42
CA ILE A 865 -48.02 -14.00 15.73
C ILE A 865 -47.99 -12.59 15.14
N TRP A 866 -47.54 -11.60 15.91
CA TRP A 866 -47.53 -10.21 15.47
C TRP A 866 -46.34 -9.85 14.58
N ASP A 867 -45.13 -10.19 15.00
CA ASP A 867 -43.86 -9.78 14.38
C ASP A 867 -43.56 -10.51 13.05
N GLN A 868 -44.05 -11.74 12.88
CA GLN A 868 -43.76 -12.53 11.68
C GLN A 868 -45.01 -13.00 10.93
N LEU A 869 -46.03 -13.54 11.60
CA LEU A 869 -47.18 -14.11 10.90
C LEU A 869 -48.07 -13.00 10.33
N HIS A 870 -48.51 -12.06 11.19
CA HIS A 870 -49.32 -10.92 10.80
C HIS A 870 -48.57 -9.99 9.85
N ALA A 871 -47.35 -9.56 10.23
CA ALA A 871 -46.53 -8.65 9.43
C ALA A 871 -46.25 -9.15 8.00
N ASN A 872 -46.14 -10.48 7.80
CA ASN A 872 -45.88 -11.07 6.49
C ASN A 872 -47.13 -11.70 5.84
N SER A 873 -48.32 -11.46 6.39
CA SER A 873 -49.61 -11.95 5.85
C SER A 873 -49.65 -13.48 5.66
N VAL A 874 -49.10 -14.22 6.61
CA VAL A 874 -49.00 -15.69 6.58
C VAL A 874 -50.34 -16.32 6.96
N ARG A 875 -50.78 -17.33 6.21
CA ARG A 875 -51.92 -18.18 6.60
C ARG A 875 -51.44 -19.18 7.64
N PHE A 876 -52.04 -19.22 8.82
CA PHE A 876 -51.54 -20.06 9.89
C PHE A 876 -52.62 -20.81 10.67
N ASN A 877 -52.20 -21.86 11.37
CA ASN A 877 -52.97 -22.55 12.40
C ASN A 877 -52.02 -23.02 13.51
N MET A 878 -52.57 -23.33 14.69
CA MET A 878 -51.83 -23.81 15.84
C MET A 878 -52.46 -25.07 16.39
N LEU A 879 -51.62 -26.07 16.63
CA LEU A 879 -51.98 -27.39 17.12
C LEU A 879 -51.21 -27.65 18.41
N ALA A 880 -51.91 -27.75 19.53
CA ALA A 880 -51.33 -28.16 20.79
C ALA A 880 -51.43 -29.67 20.94
N PHE A 881 -50.32 -30.34 21.25
CA PHE A 881 -50.30 -31.80 21.43
C PHE A 881 -49.69 -32.21 22.76
N SER A 882 -50.33 -33.18 23.40
CA SER A 882 -49.81 -33.94 24.53
C SER A 882 -50.16 -35.42 24.33
N ARG A 883 -51.03 -35.99 25.16
CA ARG A 883 -51.66 -37.30 24.92
C ARG A 883 -52.73 -37.23 23.82
N GLY A 884 -53.33 -36.06 23.63
CA GLY A 884 -54.29 -35.77 22.56
C GLY A 884 -53.87 -34.54 21.76
N LEU A 885 -54.64 -34.24 20.73
CA LEU A 885 -54.42 -33.08 19.85
C LEU A 885 -55.56 -32.08 20.03
N CYS A 886 -55.23 -30.81 20.25
CA CYS A 886 -56.17 -29.70 20.27
C CYS A 886 -55.81 -28.72 19.15
N MET A 887 -56.74 -28.51 18.21
CA MET A 887 -56.59 -27.57 17.11
C MET A 887 -57.24 -26.24 17.48
N TRP A 888 -56.56 -25.12 17.23
CA TRP A 888 -57.14 -23.79 17.42
C TRP A 888 -58.27 -23.50 16.41
N ARG A 889 -58.02 -23.79 15.14
CA ARG A 889 -58.99 -23.70 14.04
C ARG A 889 -59.02 -25.02 13.26
N PRO A 890 -60.13 -25.36 12.58
CA PRO A 890 -60.20 -26.58 11.77
C PRO A 890 -59.33 -26.52 10.50
N ALA A 891 -58.93 -25.33 10.06
CA ALA A 891 -58.11 -25.12 8.86
C ALA A 891 -57.15 -23.93 9.05
N LEU A 892 -56.22 -23.75 8.11
CA LEU A 892 -55.35 -22.58 8.05
C LEU A 892 -56.17 -21.30 7.80
N VAL A 893 -55.98 -20.28 8.65
CA VAL A 893 -56.69 -18.99 8.55
C VAL A 893 -55.73 -17.86 8.21
N GLN A 894 -56.25 -16.81 7.58
CA GLN A 894 -55.45 -15.62 7.30
C GLN A 894 -55.12 -14.89 8.61
N SER A 895 -53.89 -14.37 8.72
CA SER A 895 -53.43 -13.58 9.87
C SER A 895 -54.03 -12.17 9.94
N THR A 896 -55.36 -12.03 9.94
CA THR A 896 -56.01 -10.74 10.23
C THR A 896 -55.85 -10.36 11.69
N GLU A 897 -56.00 -9.08 12.02
CA GLU A 897 -55.87 -8.59 13.40
C GLU A 897 -56.81 -9.34 14.36
N ASP A 898 -58.08 -9.51 13.99
CA ASP A 898 -59.07 -10.27 14.76
C ASP A 898 -58.65 -11.73 15.00
N GLN A 899 -58.14 -12.41 13.97
CA GLN A 899 -57.68 -13.79 14.10
C GLN A 899 -56.41 -13.88 14.96
N CYS A 900 -55.53 -12.88 14.90
CA CYS A 900 -54.35 -12.81 15.76
C CYS A 900 -54.74 -12.60 17.24
N VAL A 901 -55.71 -11.74 17.53
CA VAL A 901 -56.25 -11.58 18.90
C VAL A 901 -56.87 -12.89 19.41
N HIS A 902 -57.67 -13.56 18.59
CA HIS A 902 -58.28 -14.84 18.95
C HIS A 902 -57.24 -15.97 19.12
N ALA A 903 -56.16 -15.95 18.33
CA ALA A 903 -55.02 -16.87 18.47
C ALA A 903 -54.33 -16.68 19.83
N VAL A 904 -54.04 -15.43 20.22
CA VAL A 904 -53.40 -15.09 21.50
C VAL A 904 -54.31 -15.46 22.68
N GLN A 905 -55.61 -15.21 22.58
CA GLN A 905 -56.59 -15.64 23.58
C GLN A 905 -56.61 -17.16 23.74
N TRP A 906 -56.62 -17.92 22.64
CA TRP A 906 -56.56 -19.38 22.69
C TRP A 906 -55.25 -19.87 23.33
N LEU A 907 -54.10 -19.28 22.98
CA LEU A 907 -52.81 -19.62 23.59
C LEU A 907 -52.81 -19.42 25.11
N SER A 908 -53.49 -18.39 25.62
CA SER A 908 -53.59 -18.12 27.06
C SER A 908 -54.39 -19.18 27.84
N GLN A 909 -55.21 -19.98 27.15
CA GLN A 909 -56.06 -21.02 27.76
C GLN A 909 -55.39 -22.41 27.80
N ILE A 910 -54.24 -22.57 27.14
CA ILE A 910 -53.55 -23.86 27.06
C ILE A 910 -52.77 -24.13 28.34
N ASN A 911 -52.95 -25.33 28.90
CA ASN A 911 -52.21 -25.82 30.06
C ASN A 911 -51.37 -27.05 29.69
N THR A 912 -50.16 -27.14 30.25
CA THR A 912 -49.26 -28.27 30.04
C THR A 912 -49.69 -29.49 30.85
N HIS A 913 -49.79 -30.66 30.23
CA HIS A 913 -50.19 -31.91 30.87
C HIS A 913 -49.80 -33.14 30.02
N GLY A 914 -49.67 -34.31 30.64
CA GLY A 914 -49.55 -35.58 29.92
C GLY A 914 -48.21 -35.85 29.23
N SER A 915 -48.19 -36.89 28.38
CA SER A 915 -47.06 -37.33 27.54
C SER A 915 -47.04 -36.59 26.19
N SER A 916 -46.07 -36.89 25.31
CA SER A 916 -45.87 -36.21 24.02
C SER A 916 -46.13 -37.14 22.81
N SER A 917 -47.34 -37.10 22.24
CA SER A 917 -47.74 -37.88 21.05
C SER A 917 -47.31 -37.17 19.74
N THR A 918 -46.01 -37.04 19.54
CA THR A 918 -45.41 -36.26 18.44
C THR A 918 -45.79 -36.79 17.06
N LEU A 919 -45.94 -38.10 16.89
CA LEU A 919 -46.22 -38.71 15.58
C LEU A 919 -47.59 -38.31 15.03
N THR A 920 -48.64 -38.44 15.83
CA THR A 920 -50.02 -38.07 15.46
C THR A 920 -50.15 -36.58 15.19
N ALA A 921 -49.44 -35.75 15.96
CA ALA A 921 -49.40 -34.31 15.76
C ALA A 921 -48.79 -33.95 14.40
N LEU A 922 -47.64 -34.54 14.06
CA LEU A 922 -46.98 -34.35 12.76
C LEU A 922 -47.84 -34.81 11.60
N GLN A 923 -48.43 -36.02 11.67
CA GLN A 923 -49.34 -36.54 10.64
C GLN A 923 -50.52 -35.59 10.37
N THR A 924 -51.11 -35.05 11.44
CA THR A 924 -52.26 -34.14 11.31
C THR A 924 -51.82 -32.79 10.71
N ALA A 925 -50.70 -32.23 11.18
CA ALA A 925 -50.19 -30.95 10.69
C ALA A 925 -49.79 -31.00 9.21
N CYS A 926 -49.07 -32.05 8.81
CA CYS A 926 -48.69 -32.30 7.42
C CYS A 926 -49.91 -32.55 6.52
N GLY A 927 -51.06 -32.91 7.09
CA GLY A 927 -52.30 -33.16 6.37
C GLY A 927 -53.15 -31.91 6.09
N LEU A 928 -52.82 -30.75 6.65
CA LEU A 928 -53.67 -29.54 6.60
C LEU A 928 -53.72 -28.87 5.22
N ALA A 929 -52.59 -28.82 4.51
CA ALA A 929 -52.47 -28.21 3.18
C ALA A 929 -51.23 -28.73 2.45
N ASP A 930 -51.26 -28.68 1.12
CA ASP A 930 -50.09 -28.99 0.30
C ASP A 930 -49.09 -27.82 0.32
N GLY A 931 -47.84 -28.11 0.69
CA GLY A 931 -46.77 -27.12 0.81
C GLY A 931 -46.70 -26.42 2.16
N VAL A 932 -47.40 -26.94 3.18
CA VAL A 932 -47.39 -26.37 4.54
C VAL A 932 -46.00 -26.41 5.19
N GLY A 933 -45.61 -25.30 5.81
CA GLY A 933 -44.47 -25.21 6.73
C GLY A 933 -44.90 -25.58 8.14
N VAL A 934 -44.51 -26.77 8.60
CA VAL A 934 -44.79 -27.25 9.96
C VAL A 934 -43.66 -26.84 10.88
N TYR A 935 -43.95 -26.09 11.94
CA TYR A 935 -42.97 -25.66 12.94
C TYR A 935 -43.24 -26.39 14.26
N LEU A 936 -42.47 -27.43 14.53
CA LEU A 936 -42.56 -28.24 15.75
C LEU A 936 -41.75 -27.59 16.87
N ILE A 937 -42.43 -27.16 17.93
CA ILE A 937 -41.85 -26.59 19.14
C ILE A 937 -41.93 -27.64 20.26
N SER A 938 -40.78 -28.16 20.70
CA SER A 938 -40.72 -29.26 21.69
C SER A 938 -39.38 -29.24 22.44
N ASP A 939 -39.33 -29.88 23.60
CA ASP A 939 -38.10 -30.21 24.33
C ASP A 939 -37.38 -31.46 23.75
N GLY A 940 -38.00 -32.12 22.77
CA GLY A 940 -37.46 -33.25 22.03
C GLY A 940 -37.68 -34.63 22.68
N ARG A 941 -38.53 -34.72 23.72
CA ARG A 941 -38.96 -36.01 24.27
C ARG A 941 -40.22 -36.49 23.54
N SER A 942 -40.18 -37.71 23.00
CA SER A 942 -41.35 -38.35 22.37
C SER A 942 -41.74 -39.65 23.08
N ASP A 943 -43.02 -39.99 23.00
CA ASP A 943 -43.55 -41.29 23.48
C ASP A 943 -43.24 -42.47 22.53
N CYS A 944 -42.91 -42.16 21.28
CA CYS A 944 -42.56 -43.13 20.24
C CYS A 944 -41.04 -43.15 19.98
N SER A 945 -40.54 -44.23 19.37
CA SER A 945 -39.14 -44.31 18.92
C SER A 945 -38.82 -43.22 17.89
N HIS A 946 -37.70 -42.51 18.07
CA HIS A 946 -37.18 -41.51 17.12
C HIS A 946 -37.05 -42.07 15.69
N SER A 947 -36.67 -43.35 15.55
CA SER A 947 -36.55 -43.99 14.24
C SER A 947 -37.91 -44.16 13.54
N LEU A 948 -38.95 -44.53 14.29
CA LEU A 948 -40.30 -44.70 13.76
C LEU A 948 -40.84 -43.37 13.21
N ILE A 949 -40.68 -42.28 13.97
CA ILE A 949 -41.12 -40.95 13.54
C ILE A 949 -40.41 -40.53 12.26
N LEU A 950 -39.09 -40.72 12.17
CA LEU A 950 -38.32 -40.37 10.97
C LEU A 950 -38.74 -41.18 9.75
N THR A 951 -38.98 -42.50 9.91
CA THR A 951 -39.42 -43.36 8.82
C THR A 951 -40.82 -42.99 8.34
N GLU A 952 -41.75 -42.74 9.24
CA GLU A 952 -43.13 -42.39 8.88
C GLU A 952 -43.22 -41.04 8.18
N MET A 953 -42.46 -40.03 8.64
CA MET A 953 -42.38 -38.74 7.96
C MET A 953 -41.76 -38.86 6.57
N GLU A 954 -40.76 -39.73 6.40
CA GLU A 954 -40.15 -40.00 5.10
C GLU A 954 -41.15 -40.65 4.13
N THR A 955 -42.02 -41.53 4.62
CA THR A 955 -43.14 -42.11 3.84
C THR A 955 -44.14 -41.04 3.43
N LEU A 956 -44.62 -40.22 4.37
CA LEU A 956 -45.59 -39.15 4.09
C LEU A 956 -45.05 -38.12 3.08
N ARG A 957 -43.76 -37.81 3.13
CA ARG A 957 -43.12 -36.85 2.21
C ARG A 957 -43.10 -37.33 0.75
N ARG A 958 -43.26 -38.65 0.51
CA ARG A 958 -43.40 -39.20 -0.85
C ARG A 958 -44.79 -38.94 -1.42
N GLU A 959 -45.79 -38.79 -0.56
CA GLU A 959 -47.20 -38.58 -0.94
C GLU A 959 -47.58 -37.11 -0.97
N LYS A 960 -47.07 -36.31 -0.02
CA LYS A 960 -47.41 -34.89 0.15
C LYS A 960 -46.17 -34.00 0.23
N SER A 961 -46.32 -32.78 -0.27
CA SER A 961 -45.29 -31.75 -0.15
C SER A 961 -45.47 -31.00 1.16
N PHE A 962 -44.48 -31.02 2.04
CA PHE A 962 -44.44 -30.21 3.27
C PHE A 962 -42.99 -30.01 3.70
N THR A 963 -42.77 -29.04 4.60
CA THR A 963 -41.46 -28.78 5.21
C THR A 963 -41.60 -28.79 6.73
N VAL A 964 -40.76 -29.55 7.43
CA VAL A 964 -40.79 -29.62 8.90
C VAL A 964 -39.60 -28.87 9.48
N HIS A 965 -39.86 -27.77 10.19
CA HIS A 965 -38.93 -27.04 11.02
C HIS A 965 -39.07 -27.49 12.47
N THR A 966 -37.96 -27.58 13.19
CA THR A 966 -37.94 -27.97 14.60
C THR A 966 -37.31 -26.87 15.44
N ILE A 967 -37.95 -26.54 16.55
CA ILE A 967 -37.53 -25.51 17.50
C ILE A 967 -37.37 -26.20 18.85
N ALA A 968 -36.13 -26.32 19.30
CA ALA A 968 -35.80 -26.92 20.59
C ALA A 968 -35.89 -25.87 21.69
N LEU A 969 -36.68 -26.15 22.72
CA LEU A 969 -36.77 -25.34 23.94
C LEU A 969 -36.26 -26.15 25.13
N ASN A 970 -35.28 -25.60 25.86
CA ASN A 970 -34.71 -26.22 27.05
C ASN A 970 -34.26 -27.70 26.87
N CYS A 971 -33.80 -28.04 25.66
CA CYS A 971 -33.39 -29.39 25.31
C CYS A 971 -31.99 -29.66 25.89
N SER A 972 -31.93 -30.19 27.12
CA SER A 972 -30.68 -30.54 27.79
C SER A 972 -30.08 -31.86 27.30
N ASP A 973 -30.89 -32.73 26.69
CA ASP A 973 -30.45 -34.01 26.16
C ASP A 973 -29.97 -33.90 24.71
N ARG A 974 -28.70 -34.23 24.49
CA ARG A 974 -28.09 -34.26 23.16
C ARG A 974 -28.81 -35.22 22.21
N SER A 975 -29.37 -36.33 22.73
CA SER A 975 -30.07 -37.32 21.91
C SER A 975 -31.37 -36.76 21.32
N SER A 976 -32.13 -36.01 22.13
CA SER A 976 -33.34 -35.30 21.73
C SER A 976 -33.06 -34.15 20.76
N SER A 977 -32.00 -33.37 21.01
CA SER A 977 -31.57 -32.30 20.09
C SER A 977 -31.14 -32.86 18.73
N ASP A 978 -30.35 -33.95 18.72
CA ASP A 978 -29.93 -34.64 17.50
C ASP A 978 -31.12 -35.24 16.73
N PHE A 979 -32.14 -35.74 17.42
CA PHE A 979 -33.38 -36.19 16.80
C PHE A 979 -34.12 -35.04 16.11
N LEU A 980 -34.33 -33.92 16.80
CA LEU A 980 -35.00 -32.74 16.23
C LEU A 980 -34.24 -32.18 15.02
N LYS A 981 -32.90 -32.14 15.08
CA LYS A 981 -32.04 -31.76 13.95
C LYS A 981 -32.24 -32.69 12.75
N ARG A 982 -32.17 -34.00 12.97
CA ARG A 982 -32.38 -35.01 11.90
C ARG A 982 -33.77 -34.91 11.31
N LEU A 983 -34.81 -34.71 12.13
CA LEU A 983 -36.18 -34.57 11.69
C LEU A 983 -36.35 -33.35 10.77
N ALA A 984 -35.79 -32.20 11.13
CA ALA A 984 -35.83 -31.02 10.27
C ALA A 984 -35.06 -31.24 8.95
N HIS A 985 -33.81 -31.69 9.03
CA HIS A 985 -32.96 -31.84 7.84
C HIS A 985 -33.50 -32.88 6.85
N LYS A 986 -34.01 -34.02 7.34
CA LYS A 986 -34.63 -35.05 6.49
C LYS A 986 -35.88 -34.58 5.78
N ASN A 987 -36.61 -33.62 6.34
CA ASN A 987 -37.84 -33.07 5.78
C ASN A 987 -37.65 -31.72 5.10
N GLY A 988 -36.41 -31.33 4.79
CA GLY A 988 -36.08 -30.11 4.06
C GLY A 988 -36.23 -28.81 4.87
N GLY A 989 -36.51 -28.91 6.17
CA GLY A 989 -36.63 -27.76 7.05
C GLY A 989 -35.33 -27.42 7.77
N ARG A 990 -35.49 -26.65 8.86
CA ARG A 990 -34.40 -26.06 9.64
C ARG A 990 -34.59 -26.34 11.12
N PHE A 991 -33.48 -26.57 11.80
CA PHE A 991 -33.42 -26.67 13.25
C PHE A 991 -33.09 -25.30 13.85
N HIS A 992 -33.83 -24.90 14.87
CA HIS A 992 -33.60 -23.69 15.64
C HIS A 992 -33.53 -24.02 17.14
N GLN A 993 -32.65 -23.33 17.84
CA GLN A 993 -32.53 -23.41 19.29
C GLN A 993 -32.25 -22.01 19.80
N ALA A 994 -33.03 -21.55 20.77
CA ALA A 994 -32.85 -20.24 21.35
C ALA A 994 -31.49 -20.18 22.10
N PRO A 995 -30.67 -19.14 21.89
CA PRO A 995 -29.41 -19.01 22.61
C PRO A 995 -29.65 -18.68 24.08
N GLU A 996 -28.94 -19.39 24.98
CA GLU A 996 -28.97 -19.14 26.43
C GLU A 996 -28.38 -17.75 26.74
N SER A 997 -29.20 -16.92 27.40
CA SER A 997 -28.94 -15.57 27.93
C SER A 997 -27.83 -14.75 27.25
N THR A 998 -27.82 -14.65 25.93
CA THR A 998 -26.85 -13.78 25.24
C THR A 998 -27.47 -12.41 25.03
N ASP A 999 -26.90 -11.40 25.68
CA ASP A 999 -27.28 -10.01 25.48
C ASP A 999 -26.91 -9.59 24.04
N PRO A 1000 -27.89 -9.23 23.18
CA PRO A 1000 -27.61 -8.80 21.82
C PRO A 1000 -26.69 -7.56 21.78
N ASP A 1001 -26.71 -6.71 22.81
CA ASP A 1001 -25.82 -5.54 22.89
C ASP A 1001 -24.37 -5.96 23.21
N LEU A 1002 -24.17 -7.00 24.03
CA LEU A 1002 -22.84 -7.58 24.27
C LEU A 1002 -22.26 -8.18 22.99
N ILE A 1003 -23.09 -8.87 22.19
CA ILE A 1003 -22.67 -9.38 20.88
C ILE A 1003 -22.31 -8.21 19.94
N ARG A 1004 -23.06 -7.10 19.97
CA ARG A 1004 -22.76 -5.89 19.17
C ARG A 1004 -21.40 -5.29 19.52
N GLU A 1005 -21.09 -5.15 20.81
CA GLU A 1005 -19.78 -4.66 21.26
C GLU A 1005 -18.64 -5.60 20.85
N GLN A 1006 -18.82 -6.91 21.03
CA GLN A 1006 -17.84 -7.93 20.67
C GLN A 1006 -17.60 -8.05 19.15
N LEU A 1007 -18.57 -7.64 18.34
CA LEU A 1007 -18.46 -7.62 16.88
C LEU A 1007 -17.87 -6.33 16.34
N SER A 1008 -18.00 -5.22 17.08
CA SER A 1008 -17.51 -3.90 16.70
C SER A 1008 -16.00 -3.75 16.93
N ASP A 1009 -15.42 -4.56 17.82
CA ASP A 1009 -13.98 -4.58 18.04
C ASP A 1009 -13.28 -5.66 17.19
N PRO A 1010 -12.60 -5.27 16.07
CA PRO A 1010 -11.85 -6.21 15.24
C PRO A 1010 -10.61 -6.79 15.94
N SER A 1011 -10.27 -6.32 17.15
CA SER A 1011 -9.14 -6.81 17.97
C SER A 1011 -9.54 -7.72 19.12
N SER A 1012 -10.85 -7.84 19.42
CA SER A 1012 -11.33 -8.70 20.51
C SER A 1012 -11.16 -10.19 20.15
N ALA A 1013 -10.29 -10.86 20.89
CA ALA A 1013 -9.97 -12.27 20.74
C ALA A 1013 -11.07 -13.23 21.27
N LEU A 1014 -12.24 -12.70 21.65
CA LEU A 1014 -13.32 -13.49 22.25
C LEU A 1014 -14.16 -14.20 21.18
N ASN A 1015 -14.28 -15.52 21.34
CA ASN A 1015 -15.06 -16.40 20.48
C ASN A 1015 -16.56 -16.06 20.57
N LEU A 1016 -17.23 -15.92 19.42
CA LEU A 1016 -18.69 -15.90 19.38
C LEU A 1016 -19.23 -17.19 20.03
N PRO A 1017 -20.35 -17.13 20.77
CA PRO A 1017 -20.92 -18.31 21.39
C PRO A 1017 -21.26 -19.38 20.36
N GLU A 1018 -21.15 -20.65 20.74
CA GLU A 1018 -21.49 -21.76 19.86
C GLU A 1018 -23.01 -21.85 19.72
N PHE A 1019 -23.53 -21.41 18.58
CA PHE A 1019 -24.95 -21.54 18.27
C PHE A 1019 -25.26 -22.91 17.65
N GLU A 1020 -26.27 -23.58 18.18
CA GLU A 1020 -26.74 -24.88 17.67
C GLU A 1020 -27.76 -24.77 16.54
N GLY A 1021 -28.47 -23.63 16.43
CA GLY A 1021 -29.46 -23.38 15.38
C GLY A 1021 -28.83 -23.19 13.99
N ASP A 1022 -29.44 -23.75 12.94
CA ASP A 1022 -28.88 -23.80 11.58
C ASP A 1022 -28.51 -22.41 11.03
N ASP A 1023 -29.37 -21.41 11.22
CA ASP A 1023 -29.20 -20.08 10.64
C ASP A 1023 -28.12 -19.26 11.38
N LEU A 1024 -28.08 -19.33 12.72
CA LEU A 1024 -27.07 -18.65 13.53
C LEU A 1024 -25.70 -19.32 13.40
N LYS A 1025 -25.66 -20.66 13.40
CA LYS A 1025 -24.44 -21.45 13.24
C LYS A 1025 -23.74 -21.15 11.91
N ARG A 1026 -24.46 -21.23 10.79
CA ARG A 1026 -23.92 -20.93 9.45
C ARG A 1026 -23.38 -19.51 9.34
N LEU A 1027 -24.07 -18.53 9.93
CA LEU A 1027 -23.62 -17.15 9.90
C LEU A 1027 -22.35 -16.96 10.73
N THR A 1028 -22.29 -17.59 11.91
CA THR A 1028 -21.15 -17.52 12.83
C THR A 1028 -19.90 -18.18 12.25
N GLU A 1029 -20.05 -19.34 11.61
CA GLU A 1029 -18.97 -20.01 10.87
C GLU A 1029 -18.41 -19.12 9.75
N GLU A 1030 -19.30 -18.45 8.99
CA GLU A 1030 -18.87 -17.52 7.94
C GLU A 1030 -18.18 -16.27 8.52
N ILE A 1031 -18.65 -15.73 9.66
CA ILE A 1031 -18.00 -14.62 10.38
C ILE A 1031 -16.60 -15.02 10.84
N GLN A 1032 -16.45 -16.19 11.47
CA GLN A 1032 -15.14 -16.71 11.92
C GLN A 1032 -14.18 -16.88 10.74
N LYS A 1033 -14.68 -17.40 9.61
CA LYS A 1033 -13.88 -17.52 8.38
C LYS A 1033 -13.44 -16.15 7.85
N LEU A 1034 -14.29 -15.13 7.89
CA LEU A 1034 -13.96 -13.77 7.50
C LEU A 1034 -12.89 -13.14 8.42
N ARG A 1035 -13.01 -13.31 9.74
CA ARG A 1035 -12.02 -12.87 10.74
C ARG A 1035 -10.65 -13.53 10.50
N LEU A 1036 -10.63 -14.83 10.22
CA LEU A 1036 -9.40 -15.56 9.88
C LEU A 1036 -8.71 -14.95 8.65
N PHE A 1037 -9.46 -14.67 7.58
CA PHE A 1037 -8.91 -14.05 6.39
C PHE A 1037 -8.44 -12.61 6.62
N GLN A 1038 -9.13 -11.81 7.44
CA GLN A 1038 -8.66 -10.48 7.83
C GLN A 1038 -7.34 -10.54 8.58
N LYS A 1039 -7.20 -11.47 9.54
CA LYS A 1039 -5.95 -11.68 10.29
C LYS A 1039 -4.81 -12.08 9.36
N GLN A 1040 -5.06 -13.01 8.43
CA GLN A 1040 -4.07 -13.42 7.43
C GLN A 1040 -3.68 -12.27 6.49
N ALA A 1041 -4.64 -11.48 5.99
CA ALA A 1041 -4.36 -10.36 5.11
C ALA A 1041 -3.53 -9.25 5.80
N LYS A 1042 -3.81 -8.97 7.09
CA LYS A 1042 -3.00 -8.04 7.91
C LYS A 1042 -1.57 -8.53 8.05
N ALA A 1043 -1.37 -9.80 8.42
CA ALA A 1043 -0.05 -10.41 8.53
C ALA A 1043 0.70 -10.40 7.18
N PHE A 1044 0.04 -10.76 6.08
CA PHE A 1044 0.62 -10.71 4.73
C PHE A 1044 1.05 -9.29 4.34
N ARG A 1045 0.26 -8.27 4.70
CA ARG A 1045 0.60 -6.88 4.42
C ARG A 1045 1.83 -6.44 5.19
N GLU A 1046 1.96 -6.84 6.46
CA GLU A 1046 3.16 -6.61 7.26
C GLU A 1046 4.39 -7.31 6.65
N THR A 1047 4.27 -8.58 6.24
CA THR A 1047 5.36 -9.32 5.59
C THR A 1047 5.87 -8.63 4.32
N VAL A 1048 4.99 -8.10 3.46
CA VAL A 1048 5.39 -7.38 2.23
C VAL A 1048 6.04 -6.03 2.55
N LEU A 1049 5.58 -5.35 3.61
CA LEU A 1049 6.18 -4.08 4.04
C LEU A 1049 7.57 -4.31 4.67
N GLU A 1050 7.76 -5.40 5.41
CA GLU A 1050 9.05 -5.78 5.97
C GLU A 1050 10.06 -6.22 4.92
N SER A 1051 9.64 -7.00 3.91
CA SER A 1051 10.55 -7.42 2.83
C SER A 1051 11.08 -6.22 2.05
N ARG A 1052 10.23 -5.22 1.78
CA ARG A 1052 10.65 -3.97 1.12
C ARG A 1052 11.59 -3.11 1.97
N LYS A 1053 11.46 -3.14 3.30
CA LYS A 1053 12.37 -2.43 4.21
C LYS A 1053 13.77 -3.05 4.22
N ARG A 1054 13.88 -4.38 4.10
CA ARG A 1054 15.17 -5.09 4.05
C ARG A 1054 15.91 -4.95 2.72
N GLU A 1055 15.22 -4.59 1.65
CA GLU A 1055 15.83 -4.31 0.34
C GLU A 1055 16.24 -2.83 0.19
N GLY A 1056 15.81 -1.96 1.11
CA GLY A 1056 16.14 -0.53 1.15
C GLY A 1056 17.15 -0.14 2.25
N THR A 1057 17.73 -1.12 2.93
CA THR A 1057 18.94 -1.05 3.77
C THR A 1057 20.03 -1.83 3.07
#